data_AF-A0A8W8JDZ6-F1
#
_entry.id   AF-A0A8W8JDZ6-F1
#
_cell.length_a   1.000
_cell.length_b   1.000
_cell.length_c   1.000
_cell.angle_alpha   90.00
_cell.angle_beta   90.00
_cell.angle_gamma   90.00
#
_symmetry.space_group_name_H-M   'P 1'
#
loop_
_entity.id
_entity.type
_entity.pdbx_description
1 polymer ?
#
loop_
_entity_poly.entity_id
_entity_poly.type
_entity_poly.pdbx_seq_one_letter_code
_entity_poly.pdbx_strand_id
1 'polypeptide(L)'
;GTLVTLSSAPTAVKAAASCYIELIIKESDNNVKLIVLDRLIALKEVPAHEKVLQDLVMDILRVLSAPDLEVRKKTLTLALDLVSSRNIEEMVLVLKKEVVKTNNVEHEDTGKYRQLLVRTLHQCCIKFQDIAATIIPVLIEFLGDQNELAALDVLVFVREAIQRFESLRGLIISKLQEIFPSIKAMKIHRAALWILGEYCETNDDIQNVMTMIRQALGEIPIVDDEIKKAAGEVADDEMQSGGQVQKLVTADGTYATQSAFSSAPSSAKKEERPPMRQYMMDGDFFVGAALATTLTKLALKYIANTPDVKRQNSLVAESMLIMAAIIHLGKSGLPTKPITDDDVDRIATCLKVLAEKTPLMGEIFNTDCRQSLSLMLAAKMEEEKELQRASEKRTVKVQADDPISFAQLVNKAEMGATENMFELTLSQALGMSGKKDGDPIGASKLNKVTQLTGFSDPVYSEAYVNVNQFDIVLDILVVNQTSDTLQNLTVELATLGDLKLVEKPTPMTMAPHDFCNIKANVKVASTENGIIFGNIVYDISGAGSDRNCVVLNDIHIDIMDYIVPASCDDTEFRQMWAEFEWENKVAVNTNVSDLAEFLQHVIKITNMRCLTPEKALKGDCGFMAANMYAKSIFGENVLANLSIEKPAHLSKDSPVQGHIRIRAKSQGMALSMGDKINLSQKSIGKGQ
;
A
#
# COMPACT_ATOMS: atom_id res chain seq x y z
N GLY A 1 -16.66 20.53 -18.82
CA GLY A 1 -17.86 19.69 -18.67
C GLY A 1 -18.63 19.60 -19.98
N THR A 2 -19.24 20.70 -20.41
CA THR A 2 -20.13 20.75 -21.58
C THR A 2 -19.45 20.40 -22.91
N LEU A 3 -18.18 20.76 -23.09
CA LEU A 3 -17.43 20.44 -24.33
C LEU A 3 -17.18 18.94 -24.53
N VAL A 4 -16.89 18.21 -23.45
CA VAL A 4 -16.63 16.76 -23.50
C VAL A 4 -17.93 15.97 -23.70
N THR A 5 -19.04 16.48 -23.15
CA THR A 5 -20.36 15.85 -23.29
C THR A 5 -20.98 16.10 -24.67
N LEU A 6 -20.63 17.21 -25.34
CA LEU A 6 -21.17 17.57 -26.66
C LEU A 6 -20.29 17.14 -27.85
N SER A 7 -18.99 16.88 -27.65
CA SER A 7 -18.09 16.51 -28.73
C SER A 7 -16.96 15.58 -28.28
N SER A 8 -16.82 14.46 -28.99
CA SER A 8 -15.71 13.51 -28.83
C SER A 8 -14.50 13.84 -29.72
N ALA A 9 -14.49 15.01 -30.38
CA ALA A 9 -13.40 15.41 -31.26
C ALA A 9 -12.08 15.57 -30.48
N PRO A 10 -10.94 15.05 -30.98
CA PRO A 10 -9.65 15.14 -30.29
C PRO A 10 -9.24 16.57 -29.90
N THR A 11 -9.61 17.58 -30.70
CA THR A 11 -9.35 19.00 -30.44
C THR A 11 -10.16 19.54 -29.26
N ALA A 12 -11.43 19.17 -29.16
CA ALA A 12 -12.30 19.56 -28.06
C ALA A 12 -11.85 18.93 -26.74
N VAL A 13 -11.46 17.65 -26.79
CA VAL A 13 -10.91 16.94 -25.62
C VAL A 13 -9.58 17.52 -25.19
N LYS A 14 -8.68 17.85 -26.13
CA LYS A 14 -7.40 18.51 -25.81
C LYS A 14 -7.64 19.86 -25.10
N ALA A 15 -8.52 20.69 -25.65
CA ALA A 15 -8.84 21.98 -25.05
C ALA A 15 -9.47 21.83 -23.65
N ALA A 16 -10.39 20.87 -23.48
CA ALA A 16 -10.99 20.60 -22.18
C ALA A 16 -9.95 20.12 -21.15
N ALA A 17 -9.08 19.19 -21.53
CA ALA A 17 -8.01 18.68 -20.67
C ALA A 17 -7.01 19.80 -20.29
N SER A 18 -6.58 20.64 -21.24
CA SER A 18 -5.73 21.79 -20.93
C SER A 18 -6.39 22.78 -19.97
N CYS A 19 -7.69 23.07 -20.15
CA CYS A 19 -8.43 23.91 -19.20
C CYS A 19 -8.53 23.27 -17.80
N TYR A 20 -8.73 21.95 -17.71
CA TYR A 20 -8.72 21.25 -16.42
C TYR A 20 -7.36 21.31 -15.73
N ILE A 21 -6.26 21.13 -16.47
CA ILE A 21 -4.89 21.25 -15.93
C ILE A 21 -4.64 22.68 -15.43
N GLU A 22 -5.01 23.69 -16.21
CA GLU A 22 -4.88 25.09 -15.78
C GLU A 22 -5.70 25.40 -14.53
N LEU A 23 -6.92 24.86 -14.42
CA LEU A 23 -7.77 25.02 -13.25
C LEU A 23 -7.10 24.41 -12.01
N ILE A 24 -6.54 23.21 -12.13
CA ILE A 24 -5.81 22.55 -11.02
C ILE A 24 -4.61 23.38 -10.56
N ILE A 25 -3.89 24.01 -11.49
CA ILE A 25 -2.72 24.84 -11.16
C ILE A 25 -3.12 26.17 -10.51
N LYS A 26 -4.21 26.80 -10.96
CA LYS A 26 -4.65 28.13 -10.49
C LYS A 26 -5.39 28.07 -9.16
N GLU A 27 -6.20 27.03 -8.94
CA GLU A 27 -6.99 26.90 -7.72
C GLU A 27 -6.11 26.65 -6.50
N SER A 28 -6.52 27.16 -5.33
CA SER A 28 -5.82 26.94 -4.06
C SER A 28 -6.40 25.77 -3.26
N ASP A 29 -7.70 25.49 -3.40
CA ASP A 29 -8.40 24.45 -2.64
C ASP A 29 -8.02 23.03 -3.13
N ASN A 30 -7.50 22.21 -2.21
CA ASN A 30 -7.10 20.84 -2.48
C ASN A 30 -8.30 19.95 -2.87
N ASN A 31 -9.49 20.18 -2.31
CA ASN A 31 -10.68 19.38 -2.63
C ASN A 31 -11.11 19.59 -4.07
N VAL A 32 -11.07 20.85 -4.54
CA VAL A 32 -11.36 21.19 -5.95
C VAL A 32 -10.33 20.53 -6.87
N LYS A 33 -9.05 20.54 -6.50
CA LYS A 33 -7.99 19.85 -7.28
C LYS A 33 -8.26 18.36 -7.40
N LEU A 34 -8.62 17.70 -6.30
CA LEU A 34 -8.94 16.26 -6.30
C LEU A 34 -10.14 15.95 -7.20
N ILE A 35 -11.22 16.75 -7.13
CA ILE A 35 -12.40 16.56 -7.97
C ILE A 35 -12.05 16.74 -9.45
N VAL A 36 -11.27 17.76 -9.80
CA VAL A 36 -10.89 18.02 -11.19
C VAL A 36 -9.93 16.95 -11.71
N LEU A 37 -9.01 16.45 -10.87
CA LEU A 37 -8.17 15.29 -11.20
C LEU A 37 -8.99 14.02 -11.44
N ASP A 38 -10.02 13.75 -10.62
CA ASP A 38 -10.90 12.60 -10.82
C ASP A 38 -11.67 12.70 -12.14
N ARG A 39 -12.06 13.92 -12.55
CA ARG A 39 -12.63 14.15 -13.89
C ARG A 39 -11.61 13.90 -15.00
N LEU A 40 -10.35 14.27 -14.81
CA LEU A 40 -9.28 14.03 -15.79
C LEU A 40 -8.94 12.54 -15.91
N ILE A 41 -8.97 11.80 -14.80
CA ILE A 41 -8.84 10.33 -14.77
C ILE A 41 -10.05 9.68 -15.48
N ALA A 42 -11.27 10.18 -15.27
CA ALA A 42 -12.45 9.68 -15.98
C ALA A 42 -12.35 9.88 -17.51
N LEU A 43 -11.71 10.96 -17.98
CA LEU A 43 -11.46 11.16 -19.42
C LEU A 43 -10.53 10.09 -20.00
N LYS A 44 -9.57 9.60 -19.20
CA LYS A 44 -8.63 8.54 -19.59
C LYS A 44 -9.33 7.18 -19.75
N GLU A 45 -10.42 6.92 -19.03
CA GLU A 45 -11.15 5.64 -19.15
C GLU A 45 -11.75 5.41 -20.55
N VAL A 46 -11.84 6.46 -21.38
CA VAL A 46 -12.26 6.37 -22.78
C VAL A 46 -11.03 6.18 -23.69
N PRO A 47 -10.86 5.02 -24.36
CA PRO A 47 -9.67 4.71 -25.16
C PRO A 47 -9.39 5.72 -26.30
N ALA A 48 -10.42 6.35 -26.84
CA ALA A 48 -10.29 7.36 -27.89
C ALA A 48 -9.60 8.65 -27.41
N HIS A 49 -9.65 8.94 -26.11
CA HIS A 49 -9.11 10.16 -25.51
C HIS A 49 -7.69 9.97 -24.96
N GLU A 50 -7.25 8.72 -24.78
CA GLU A 50 -5.94 8.39 -24.24
C GLU A 50 -4.80 9.00 -25.07
N LYS A 51 -4.82 8.84 -26.40
CA LYS A 51 -3.77 9.39 -27.29
C LYS A 51 -3.63 10.91 -27.17
N VAL A 52 -4.74 11.63 -26.93
CA VAL A 52 -4.73 13.09 -26.77
C VAL A 52 -4.16 13.48 -25.41
N LEU A 53 -4.46 12.70 -24.37
CA LEU A 53 -3.95 12.91 -23.03
C LEU A 53 -2.45 12.58 -22.92
N GLN A 54 -1.94 11.63 -23.71
CA GLN A 54 -0.51 11.34 -23.80
C GLN A 54 0.32 12.57 -24.21
N ASP A 55 -0.19 13.41 -25.11
CA ASP A 55 0.46 14.66 -25.53
C ASP A 55 0.51 15.71 -24.40
N LEU A 56 -0.37 15.61 -23.40
CA LEU A 56 -0.51 16.57 -22.30
C LEU A 56 0.19 16.12 -21.01
N VAL A 57 0.92 15.00 -21.01
CA VAL A 57 1.59 14.46 -19.81
C VAL A 57 2.52 15.47 -19.15
N MET A 58 3.26 16.24 -19.94
CA MET A 58 4.18 17.25 -19.41
C MET A 58 3.45 18.41 -18.71
N ASP A 59 2.27 18.79 -19.21
CA ASP A 59 1.41 19.78 -18.56
C ASP A 59 0.79 19.22 -17.27
N ILE A 60 0.40 17.95 -17.27
CA ILE A 60 -0.10 17.26 -16.07
C ILE A 60 0.97 17.24 -14.96
N LEU A 61 2.25 16.98 -15.30
CA LEU A 61 3.34 16.98 -14.32
C LEU A 61 3.58 18.34 -13.65
N ARG A 62 3.10 19.45 -14.23
CA ARG A 62 3.17 20.78 -13.57
C ARG A 62 2.34 20.83 -12.29
N VAL A 63 1.31 19.99 -12.16
CA VAL A 63 0.46 19.86 -10.97
C VAL A 63 1.25 19.38 -9.74
N LEU A 64 2.41 18.74 -9.93
CA LEU A 64 3.28 18.31 -8.81
C LEU A 64 3.76 19.48 -7.92
N SER A 65 3.68 20.72 -8.42
CA SER A 65 3.93 21.93 -7.63
C SER A 65 2.94 22.14 -6.49
N ALA A 66 1.78 21.46 -6.47
CA ALA A 66 0.84 21.50 -5.37
C ALA A 66 1.48 20.96 -4.07
N PRO A 67 1.18 21.52 -2.88
CA PRO A 67 1.77 21.06 -1.61
C PRO A 67 1.19 19.72 -1.13
N ASP A 68 -0.03 19.38 -1.53
CA ASP A 68 -0.77 18.23 -1.03
C ASP A 68 -0.27 16.88 -1.60
N LEU A 69 -0.08 15.90 -0.70
CA LEU A 69 0.45 14.58 -1.05
C LEU A 69 -0.56 13.73 -1.86
N GLU A 70 -1.86 13.85 -1.60
CA GLU A 70 -2.88 13.07 -2.29
C GLU A 70 -3.06 13.54 -3.74
N VAL A 71 -3.06 14.87 -3.95
CA VAL A 71 -3.01 15.48 -5.28
C VAL A 71 -1.78 15.00 -6.06
N ARG A 72 -0.60 14.98 -5.43
CA ARG A 72 0.64 14.47 -6.04
C ARG A 72 0.55 12.98 -6.38
N LYS A 73 0.01 12.16 -5.48
CA LYS A 73 -0.19 10.71 -5.69
C LYS A 73 -1.10 10.41 -6.88
N LYS A 74 -2.27 11.06 -6.95
CA LYS A 74 -3.18 10.91 -8.09
C LYS A 74 -2.54 11.39 -9.40
N THR A 75 -1.84 12.52 -9.36
CA THR A 75 -1.14 13.07 -10.54
C THR A 75 -0.06 12.13 -11.06
N LEU A 76 0.79 11.59 -10.18
CA LEU A 76 1.85 10.64 -10.58
C LEU A 76 1.28 9.34 -11.12
N THR A 77 0.20 8.83 -10.52
CA THR A 77 -0.50 7.63 -11.00
C THR A 77 -1.06 7.86 -12.42
N LEU A 78 -1.69 9.00 -12.66
CA LEU A 78 -2.20 9.38 -13.97
C LEU A 78 -1.07 9.55 -15.00
N ALA A 79 0.03 10.20 -14.62
CA ALA A 79 1.18 10.39 -15.49
C ALA A 79 1.85 9.05 -15.87
N LEU A 80 1.98 8.13 -14.91
CA LEU A 80 2.52 6.77 -15.12
C LEU A 80 1.69 5.91 -16.08
N ASP A 81 0.40 6.16 -16.14
CA ASP A 81 -0.51 5.47 -17.04
C ASP A 81 -0.50 6.05 -18.46
N LEU A 82 -0.33 7.37 -18.57
CA LEU A 82 -0.29 8.09 -19.85
C LEU A 82 1.12 8.14 -20.48
N VAL A 83 2.14 7.63 -19.81
CA VAL A 83 3.51 7.73 -20.32
C VAL A 83 3.71 6.82 -21.55
N SER A 84 4.38 7.36 -22.57
CA SER A 84 4.75 6.65 -23.79
C SER A 84 6.26 6.73 -24.00
N SER A 85 6.78 5.92 -24.93
CA SER A 85 8.21 5.94 -25.31
C SER A 85 8.69 7.29 -25.84
N ARG A 86 7.77 8.20 -26.23
CA ARG A 86 8.12 9.54 -26.71
C ARG A 86 8.38 10.55 -25.59
N ASN A 87 7.64 10.45 -24.48
CA ASN A 87 7.64 11.48 -23.43
C ASN A 87 8.40 11.05 -22.17
N ILE A 88 8.80 9.78 -22.09
CA ILE A 88 9.41 9.19 -20.90
C ILE A 88 10.76 9.84 -20.55
N GLU A 89 11.59 10.22 -21.52
CA GLU A 89 12.88 10.88 -21.24
C GLU A 89 12.68 12.23 -20.55
N GLU A 90 11.73 13.02 -21.04
CA GLU A 90 11.38 14.31 -20.43
C GLU A 90 10.72 14.14 -19.06
N MET A 91 9.82 13.16 -18.91
CA MET A 91 9.19 12.85 -17.63
C MET A 91 10.24 12.46 -16.57
N VAL A 92 11.20 11.61 -16.93
CA VAL A 92 12.29 11.20 -16.03
C VAL A 92 13.16 12.38 -15.65
N LEU A 93 13.43 13.31 -16.58
CA LEU A 93 14.17 14.54 -16.28
C LEU A 93 13.42 15.43 -15.29
N VAL A 94 12.10 15.57 -15.43
CA VAL A 94 11.26 16.32 -14.49
C VAL A 94 11.25 15.65 -13.12
N LEU A 95 11.03 14.33 -13.06
CA LEU A 95 11.05 13.56 -11.82
C LEU A 95 12.42 13.67 -11.14
N LYS A 96 13.53 13.54 -11.87
CA LYS A 96 14.88 13.73 -11.34
C LYS A 96 15.06 15.12 -10.71
N LYS A 97 14.63 16.17 -11.40
CA LYS A 97 14.69 17.54 -10.86
C LYS A 97 13.84 17.67 -9.60
N GLU A 98 12.67 17.06 -9.58
CA GLU A 98 11.76 17.10 -8.44
C GLU A 98 12.34 16.37 -7.22
N VAL A 99 12.92 15.18 -7.42
CA VAL A 99 13.59 14.45 -6.35
C VAL A 99 14.76 15.27 -5.80
N VAL A 100 15.59 15.89 -6.65
CA VAL A 100 16.70 16.75 -6.19
C VAL A 100 16.19 17.94 -5.37
N LYS A 101 15.07 18.59 -5.76
CA LYS A 101 14.48 19.67 -4.96
C LYS A 101 14.05 19.21 -3.58
N THR A 102 13.52 17.99 -3.46
CA THR A 102 13.09 17.48 -2.17
C THR A 102 14.24 17.32 -1.18
N ASN A 103 15.51 17.29 -1.63
CA ASN A 103 16.68 17.20 -0.75
C ASN A 103 16.88 18.48 0.09
N ASN A 104 16.42 19.63 -0.39
CA ASN A 104 16.62 20.93 0.26
C ASN A 104 15.46 21.38 1.17
N VAL A 105 14.34 20.64 1.19
CA VAL A 105 13.10 21.06 1.86
C VAL A 105 12.66 20.00 2.87
N GLU A 106 13.02 20.18 4.15
CA GLU A 106 12.61 19.29 5.23
C GLU A 106 11.24 19.69 5.80
N HIS A 107 10.17 19.05 5.29
CA HIS A 107 8.85 19.00 5.92
C HIS A 107 8.50 17.53 6.22
N GLU A 108 7.64 17.27 7.20
CA GLU A 108 7.25 15.89 7.59
C GLU A 108 6.71 15.06 6.41
N ASP A 109 5.98 15.69 5.49
CA ASP A 109 5.44 15.01 4.29
C ASP A 109 6.45 14.87 3.14
N THR A 110 7.60 15.55 3.20
CA THR A 110 8.64 15.43 2.17
C THR A 110 9.15 14.00 2.09
N GLY A 111 9.29 13.31 3.23
CA GLY A 111 9.76 11.91 3.26
C GLY A 111 8.82 10.95 2.51
N LYS A 112 7.51 11.09 2.70
CA LYS A 112 6.49 10.30 2.00
C LYS A 112 6.41 10.66 0.51
N TYR A 113 6.56 11.94 0.19
CA TYR A 113 6.62 12.38 -1.20
C TYR A 113 7.85 11.85 -1.94
N ARG A 114 9.03 11.86 -1.30
CA ARG A 114 10.25 11.23 -1.84
C ARG A 114 10.02 9.75 -2.13
N GLN A 115 9.44 9.03 -1.17
CA GLN A 115 9.11 7.62 -1.35
C GLN A 115 8.21 7.39 -2.57
N LEU A 116 7.18 8.22 -2.72
CA LEU A 116 6.25 8.16 -3.85
C LEU A 116 6.94 8.44 -5.20
N LEU A 117 7.86 9.41 -5.26
CA LEU A 117 8.65 9.70 -6.47
C LEU A 117 9.58 8.54 -6.82
N VAL A 118 10.23 7.92 -5.83
CA VAL A 118 11.09 6.74 -6.03
C VAL A 118 10.28 5.56 -6.58
N ARG A 119 9.11 5.27 -5.99
CA ARG A 119 8.20 4.22 -6.49
C ARG A 119 7.76 4.48 -7.92
N THR A 120 7.51 5.75 -8.26
CA THR A 120 7.14 6.17 -9.61
C THR A 120 8.29 5.96 -10.59
N LEU A 121 9.52 6.35 -10.22
CA LEU A 121 10.72 6.10 -11.04
C LEU A 121 11.00 4.61 -11.21
N HIS A 122 10.83 3.80 -10.17
CA HIS A 122 10.94 2.34 -10.24
C HIS A 122 9.97 1.75 -11.28
N GLN A 123 8.69 2.13 -11.23
CA GLN A 123 7.71 1.67 -12.21
C GLN A 123 8.04 2.12 -13.64
N CYS A 124 8.56 3.34 -13.82
CA CYS A 124 9.06 3.82 -15.11
C CYS A 124 10.21 2.94 -15.65
N CYS A 125 11.19 2.58 -14.82
CA CYS A 125 12.30 1.69 -15.20
C CYS A 125 11.82 0.28 -15.61
N ILE A 126 10.81 -0.25 -14.93
CA ILE A 126 10.24 -1.57 -15.26
C ILE A 126 9.52 -1.53 -16.61
N LYS A 127 8.74 -0.47 -16.87
CA LYS A 127 8.01 -0.30 -18.13
C LYS A 127 8.94 0.00 -19.31
N PHE A 128 9.98 0.83 -19.10
CA PHE A 128 10.90 1.29 -20.15
C PHE A 128 12.35 0.97 -19.79
N GLN A 129 12.87 -0.09 -20.40
CA GLN A 129 14.21 -0.61 -20.09
C GLN A 129 15.34 0.33 -20.57
N ASP A 130 15.11 1.06 -21.66
CA ASP A 130 16.13 1.88 -22.32
C ASP A 130 16.64 3.04 -21.45
N ILE A 131 15.86 3.49 -20.46
CA ILE A 131 16.16 4.68 -19.64
C ILE A 131 16.72 4.28 -18.26
N ALA A 132 16.75 2.98 -17.96
CA ALA A 132 17.25 2.47 -16.68
C ALA A 132 18.69 2.94 -16.39
N ALA A 133 19.54 3.06 -17.41
CA ALA A 133 20.93 3.52 -17.28
C ALA A 133 21.05 4.94 -16.70
N THR A 134 20.09 5.83 -16.97
CA THR A 134 20.08 7.22 -16.47
C THR A 134 19.49 7.33 -15.08
N ILE A 135 18.51 6.48 -14.76
CA ILE A 135 17.75 6.53 -13.50
C ILE A 135 18.52 5.84 -12.37
N ILE A 136 19.15 4.70 -12.64
CA ILE A 136 19.81 3.85 -11.64
C ILE A 136 20.83 4.65 -10.79
N PRO A 137 21.80 5.40 -11.37
CA PRO A 137 22.78 6.13 -10.57
C PRO A 137 22.12 7.14 -9.62
N VAL A 138 21.09 7.83 -10.10
CA VAL A 138 20.33 8.82 -9.33
C VAL A 138 19.62 8.14 -8.16
N LEU A 139 19.01 6.98 -8.38
CA LEU A 139 18.34 6.24 -7.31
C LEU A 139 19.33 5.72 -6.25
N ILE A 140 20.48 5.19 -6.65
CA ILE A 140 21.49 4.67 -5.71
C ILE A 140 22.03 5.79 -4.81
N GLU A 141 22.21 7.02 -5.31
CA GLU A 141 22.63 8.18 -4.49
C GLU A 141 21.70 8.42 -3.27
N PHE A 142 20.42 8.07 -3.36
CA PHE A 142 19.47 8.20 -2.26
C PHE A 142 19.59 7.13 -1.17
N LEU A 143 20.42 6.09 -1.36
CA LEU A 143 20.68 5.11 -0.30
C LEU A 143 21.45 5.72 0.90
N GLY A 144 22.16 6.84 0.67
CA GLY A 144 22.86 7.59 1.72
C GLY A 144 22.00 8.61 2.48
N ASP A 145 20.74 8.80 2.08
CA ASP A 145 19.82 9.76 2.73
C ASP A 145 19.30 9.23 4.08
N GLN A 146 18.82 10.12 4.95
CA GLN A 146 18.33 9.80 6.29
C GLN A 146 16.95 9.10 6.28
N ASN A 147 16.21 9.17 5.17
CA ASN A 147 14.88 8.58 5.08
C ASN A 147 14.94 7.06 4.79
N GLU A 148 14.78 6.26 5.84
CA GLU A 148 14.84 4.78 5.77
C GLU A 148 13.80 4.18 4.82
N LEU A 149 12.58 4.73 4.75
CA LEU A 149 11.49 4.17 3.94
C LEU A 149 11.74 4.30 2.44
N ALA A 150 12.18 5.48 1.99
CA ALA A 150 12.49 5.72 0.58
C ALA A 150 13.68 4.87 0.13
N ALA A 151 14.72 4.78 0.96
CA ALA A 151 15.91 4.01 0.63
C ALA A 151 15.65 2.48 0.64
N LEU A 152 14.70 1.99 1.43
CA LEU A 152 14.27 0.60 1.36
C LEU A 152 13.60 0.28 0.01
N ASP A 153 12.74 1.17 -0.49
CA ASP A 153 12.12 1.02 -1.81
C ASP A 153 13.16 1.09 -2.94
N VAL A 154 14.13 2.02 -2.86
CA VAL A 154 15.29 2.05 -3.78
C VAL A 154 16.03 0.71 -3.77
N LEU A 155 16.25 0.12 -2.60
CA LEU A 155 16.99 -1.13 -2.51
C LEU A 155 16.23 -2.31 -3.12
N VAL A 156 14.91 -2.38 -2.92
CA VAL A 156 14.06 -3.37 -3.60
C VAL A 156 14.17 -3.21 -5.12
N PHE A 157 14.16 -1.97 -5.60
CA PHE A 157 14.41 -1.67 -7.01
C PHE A 157 15.78 -2.13 -7.48
N VAL A 158 16.87 -1.80 -6.78
CA VAL A 158 18.24 -2.20 -7.17
C VAL A 158 18.36 -3.73 -7.23
N ARG A 159 17.72 -4.43 -6.30
CA ARG A 159 17.67 -5.91 -6.28
C ARG A 159 16.95 -6.49 -7.49
N GLU A 160 15.87 -5.86 -7.95
CA GLU A 160 15.18 -6.25 -9.17
C GLU A 160 15.99 -5.88 -10.43
N ALA A 161 16.52 -4.67 -10.47
CA ALA A 161 17.27 -4.10 -11.59
C ALA A 161 18.53 -4.92 -11.90
N ILE A 162 19.29 -5.35 -10.89
CA ILE A 162 20.51 -6.13 -11.09
C ILE A 162 20.24 -7.52 -11.68
N GLN A 163 19.08 -8.11 -11.36
CA GLN A 163 18.67 -9.40 -11.93
C GLN A 163 18.17 -9.24 -13.36
N ARG A 164 17.45 -8.15 -13.65
CA ARG A 164 16.78 -7.91 -14.94
C ARG A 164 17.70 -7.31 -16.00
N PHE A 165 18.62 -6.42 -15.60
CA PHE A 165 19.52 -5.70 -16.49
C PHE A 165 20.96 -6.19 -16.37
N GLU A 166 21.29 -7.28 -17.07
CA GLU A 166 22.63 -7.87 -16.99
C GLU A 166 23.74 -6.90 -17.45
N SER A 167 23.45 -6.09 -18.46
CA SER A 167 24.37 -5.08 -19.01
C SER A 167 24.68 -3.94 -18.04
N LEU A 168 23.78 -3.63 -17.10
CA LEU A 168 23.92 -2.53 -16.15
C LEU A 168 24.48 -2.97 -14.79
N ARG A 169 24.77 -4.28 -14.60
CA ARG A 169 25.30 -4.82 -13.34
C ARG A 169 26.59 -4.12 -12.90
N GLY A 170 27.53 -3.94 -13.83
CA GLY A 170 28.80 -3.26 -13.53
C GLY A 170 28.61 -1.82 -13.04
N LEU A 171 27.69 -1.07 -13.65
CA LEU A 171 27.35 0.30 -13.25
C LEU A 171 26.74 0.33 -11.84
N ILE A 172 25.82 -0.59 -11.56
CA ILE A 172 25.17 -0.70 -10.24
C ILE A 172 26.21 -1.01 -9.16
N ILE A 173 27.10 -1.98 -9.40
CA ILE A 173 28.13 -2.39 -8.43
C ILE A 173 29.10 -1.25 -8.16
N SER A 174 29.61 -0.60 -9.21
CA SER A 174 30.52 0.54 -9.07
C SER A 174 29.89 1.68 -8.26
N LYS A 175 28.64 2.04 -8.54
CA LYS A 175 27.94 3.09 -7.80
C LYS A 175 27.58 2.69 -6.37
N LEU A 176 27.24 1.42 -6.14
CA LEU A 176 26.96 0.92 -4.81
C LEU A 176 28.22 0.91 -3.93
N GLN A 177 29.39 0.60 -4.50
CA GLN A 177 30.68 0.70 -3.82
C GLN A 177 31.02 2.16 -3.43
N GLU A 178 30.77 3.13 -4.32
CA GLU A 178 31.00 4.57 -4.02
C GLU A 178 30.14 5.08 -2.85
N ILE A 179 28.88 4.63 -2.77
CA ILE A 179 27.89 5.14 -1.80
C ILE A 179 27.90 4.38 -0.49
N PHE A 180 28.47 3.18 -0.45
CA PHE A 180 28.50 2.33 0.75
C PHE A 180 28.91 3.06 2.05
N PRO A 181 29.96 3.92 2.06
CA PRO A 181 30.37 4.63 3.29
C PRO A 181 29.36 5.66 3.79
N SER A 182 28.49 6.19 2.93
CA SER A 182 27.52 7.23 3.29
C SER A 182 26.21 6.65 3.87
N ILE A 183 25.99 5.34 3.75
CA ILE A 183 24.77 4.69 4.23
C ILE A 183 24.75 4.69 5.78
N LYS A 184 23.69 5.23 6.38
CA LYS A 184 23.55 5.30 7.84
C LYS A 184 22.50 4.37 8.44
N ALA A 185 21.66 3.72 7.65
CA ALA A 185 20.66 2.79 8.17
C ALA A 185 21.11 1.32 8.08
N MET A 186 20.93 0.58 9.19
CA MET A 186 21.29 -0.83 9.34
C MET A 186 20.66 -1.74 8.27
N LYS A 187 19.35 -1.62 8.04
CA LYS A 187 18.63 -2.50 7.09
C LYS A 187 19.12 -2.33 5.66
N ILE A 188 19.46 -1.10 5.27
CA ILE A 188 19.99 -0.75 3.95
C ILE A 188 21.39 -1.31 3.80
N HIS A 189 22.27 -1.05 4.79
CA HIS A 189 23.63 -1.57 4.83
C HIS A 189 23.67 -3.10 4.66
N ARG A 190 22.82 -3.80 5.40
CA ARG A 190 22.68 -5.27 5.33
C ARG A 190 22.34 -5.76 3.93
N ALA A 191 21.37 -5.12 3.28
CA ALA A 191 20.91 -5.57 1.99
C ALA A 191 21.84 -5.13 0.85
N ALA A 192 22.52 -3.98 0.98
CA ALA A 192 23.61 -3.59 0.10
C ALA A 192 24.78 -4.58 0.15
N LEU A 193 25.18 -5.02 1.36
CA LEU A 193 26.17 -6.09 1.55
C LEU A 193 25.76 -7.37 0.81
N TRP A 194 24.50 -7.77 0.89
CA TRP A 194 23.99 -8.94 0.19
C TRP A 194 24.12 -8.82 -1.34
N ILE A 195 23.77 -7.65 -1.91
CA ILE A 195 23.90 -7.39 -3.35
C ILE A 195 25.37 -7.48 -3.79
N LEU A 196 26.28 -6.83 -3.05
CA LEU A 196 27.71 -6.89 -3.34
C LEU A 196 28.25 -8.33 -3.24
N GLY A 197 27.89 -9.08 -2.18
CA GLY A 197 28.30 -10.47 -2.02
C GLY A 197 27.81 -11.39 -3.15
N GLU A 198 26.60 -11.13 -3.68
CA GLU A 198 25.99 -11.98 -4.70
C GLU A 198 26.46 -11.65 -6.14
N TYR A 199 26.70 -10.39 -6.47
CA TYR A 199 26.94 -9.95 -7.85
C TYR A 199 28.36 -9.44 -8.14
N CYS A 200 29.24 -9.29 -7.15
CA CYS A 200 30.66 -9.09 -7.42
C CYS A 200 31.26 -10.38 -7.98
N GLU A 201 31.71 -10.32 -9.25
CA GLU A 201 32.31 -11.45 -9.98
C GLU A 201 33.78 -11.19 -10.34
N THR A 202 34.22 -9.94 -10.46
CA THR A 202 35.61 -9.62 -10.79
C THR A 202 36.53 -9.65 -9.57
N ASN A 203 37.79 -10.00 -9.76
CA ASN A 203 38.78 -10.01 -8.68
C ASN A 203 39.01 -8.61 -8.09
N ASP A 204 38.97 -7.57 -8.93
CA ASP A 204 39.18 -6.18 -8.50
C ASP A 204 38.00 -5.69 -7.65
N ASP A 205 36.76 -6.00 -8.05
CA ASP A 205 35.57 -5.68 -7.25
C ASP A 205 35.61 -6.35 -5.87
N ILE A 206 36.03 -7.63 -5.81
CA ILE A 206 36.12 -8.37 -4.54
C ILE A 206 37.13 -7.69 -3.60
N GLN A 207 38.29 -7.27 -4.10
CA GLN A 207 39.32 -6.59 -3.31
C GLN A 207 38.88 -5.18 -2.87
N ASN A 208 38.16 -4.46 -3.73
CA ASN A 208 37.57 -3.16 -3.39
C ASN A 208 36.54 -3.29 -2.27
N VAL A 209 35.62 -4.27 -2.37
CA VAL A 209 34.63 -4.56 -1.33
C VAL A 209 35.31 -4.96 -0.02
N MET A 210 36.39 -5.75 -0.06
CA MET A 210 37.13 -6.10 1.14
C MET A 210 37.76 -4.88 1.82
N THR A 211 38.37 -3.98 1.03
CA THR A 211 38.98 -2.75 1.53
C THR A 211 37.93 -1.81 2.14
N MET A 212 36.77 -1.70 1.50
CA MET A 212 35.63 -0.94 1.98
C MET A 212 35.06 -1.50 3.29
N ILE A 213 34.96 -2.83 3.44
CA ILE A 213 34.54 -3.48 4.68
C ILE A 213 35.53 -3.17 5.81
N ARG A 214 36.85 -3.18 5.55
CA ARG A 214 37.84 -2.77 6.55
C ARG A 214 37.63 -1.33 7.00
N GLN A 215 37.45 -0.40 6.05
CA GLN A 215 37.20 1.01 6.38
C GLN A 215 35.91 1.19 7.19
N ALA A 216 34.87 0.42 6.88
CA ALA A 216 33.58 0.48 7.56
C ALA A 216 33.60 -0.14 8.97
N LEU A 217 34.51 -1.09 9.26
CA LEU A 217 34.71 -1.69 10.58
C LEU A 217 35.76 -0.92 11.42
N GLY A 218 36.70 -0.23 10.76
CA GLY A 218 37.87 0.38 11.39
C GLY A 218 38.98 -0.64 11.65
N GLU A 219 39.87 -0.35 12.61
CA GLU A 219 40.97 -1.25 12.95
C GLU A 219 40.49 -2.58 13.55
N ILE A 220 41.12 -3.67 13.12
CA ILE A 220 40.90 -5.05 13.58
C ILE A 220 42.20 -5.50 14.24
N PRO A 221 42.20 -6.08 15.47
CA PRO A 221 41.06 -6.61 16.23
C PRO A 221 40.17 -5.55 16.91
N ILE A 222 38.85 -5.70 16.72
CA ILE A 222 37.83 -4.70 17.13
C ILE A 222 37.83 -4.48 18.65
N VAL A 223 37.95 -5.57 19.43
CA VAL A 223 37.88 -5.51 20.90
C VAL A 223 39.11 -4.82 21.50
N ASP A 224 40.30 -5.05 20.95
CA ASP A 224 41.53 -4.43 21.45
C ASP A 224 41.54 -2.92 21.15
N ASP A 225 41.07 -2.52 19.96
CA ASP A 225 40.93 -1.12 19.59
C ASP A 225 39.81 -0.42 20.40
N GLU A 226 38.69 -1.09 20.70
CA GLU A 226 37.67 -0.54 21.62
C GLU A 226 38.19 -0.42 23.06
N ILE A 227 38.98 -1.39 23.55
CA ILE A 227 39.60 -1.33 24.87
C ILE A 227 40.64 -0.21 24.94
N LYS A 228 41.46 -0.01 23.89
CA LYS A 228 42.41 1.10 23.79
C LYS A 228 41.72 2.47 23.73
N LYS A 229 40.65 2.58 22.95
CA LYS A 229 39.82 3.80 22.89
C LYS A 229 39.12 4.09 24.21
N ALA A 230 38.57 3.07 24.87
CA ALA A 230 37.98 3.20 26.21
C ALA A 230 39.03 3.53 27.28
N ALA A 231 40.29 3.14 27.09
CA ALA A 231 41.43 3.49 27.94
C ALA A 231 42.02 4.88 27.65
N GLY A 232 41.55 5.59 26.60
CA GLY A 232 42.02 6.92 26.24
C GLY A 232 43.35 6.95 25.48
N GLU A 233 43.86 5.81 25.01
CA GLU A 233 45.03 5.76 24.13
C GLU A 233 44.56 5.99 22.68
N VAL A 234 44.55 7.25 22.25
CA VAL A 234 44.42 7.57 20.83
C VAL A 234 45.76 7.22 20.18
N ALA A 235 45.77 6.22 19.30
CA ALA A 235 46.90 5.99 18.40
C ALA A 235 46.97 7.17 17.42
N ASP A 236 47.90 8.08 17.67
CA ASP A 236 48.38 9.04 16.67
C ASP A 236 49.13 8.24 15.61
N ASP A 237 48.49 7.95 14.47
CA ASP A 237 49.19 7.56 13.25
C ASP A 237 48.67 8.36 12.04
N GLU A 238 49.45 9.42 11.77
CA GLU A 238 49.76 10.09 10.51
C GLU A 238 48.64 10.49 9.53
N MET A 239 48.24 11.77 9.61
CA MET A 239 48.08 12.62 8.42
C MET A 239 48.49 14.07 8.75
N GLN A 240 49.44 14.61 7.98
CA GLN A 240 50.04 15.93 8.15
C GLN A 240 49.03 17.09 8.28
N SER A 241 49.11 17.86 9.38
CA SER A 241 49.07 19.33 9.32
C SER A 241 49.56 19.94 10.65
N GLY A 242 50.46 20.92 10.57
CA GLY A 242 51.12 21.51 11.72
C GLY A 242 50.17 22.32 12.62
N GLY A 243 49.94 21.82 13.84
CA GLY A 243 49.37 22.59 14.93
C GLY A 243 50.46 23.28 15.74
N GLN A 244 50.51 24.61 15.72
CA GLN A 244 51.41 25.40 16.58
C GLN A 244 51.08 25.17 18.06
N VAL A 245 52.05 24.68 18.83
CA VAL A 245 52.00 24.69 20.30
C VAL A 245 52.01 26.15 20.77
N GLN A 246 50.87 26.67 21.19
CA GLN A 246 50.79 28.01 21.80
C GLN A 246 51.54 28.00 23.15
N LYS A 247 52.68 28.68 23.20
CA LYS A 247 53.40 28.98 24.44
C LYS A 247 52.80 30.24 25.06
N LEU A 248 52.13 30.10 26.21
CA LEU A 248 51.73 31.23 27.03
C LEU A 248 52.82 31.52 28.06
N VAL A 249 53.20 32.79 28.15
CA VAL A 249 54.14 33.33 29.15
C VAL A 249 53.30 33.82 30.32
N THR A 250 53.56 33.31 31.52
CA THR A 250 52.91 33.83 32.73
C THR A 250 53.46 35.22 33.06
N ALA A 251 52.76 36.00 33.88
CA ALA A 251 53.13 37.38 34.23
C ALA A 251 54.51 37.54 34.91
N ASP A 252 55.21 36.44 35.20
CA ASP A 252 56.57 36.39 35.77
C ASP A 252 57.63 35.87 34.76
N GLY A 253 57.34 35.97 33.45
CA GLY A 253 58.34 35.79 32.39
C GLY A 253 58.82 34.36 32.12
N THR A 254 58.25 33.34 32.77
CA THR A 254 58.63 31.93 32.58
C THR A 254 57.73 31.25 31.55
N TYR A 255 58.33 30.56 30.58
CA TYR A 255 57.61 29.82 29.53
C TYR A 255 57.05 28.50 30.09
N ALA A 256 55.72 28.34 30.08
CA ALA A 256 55.07 27.10 30.48
C ALA A 256 54.51 26.35 29.25
N THR A 257 54.87 25.07 29.11
CA THR A 257 54.25 24.14 28.15
C THR A 257 53.29 23.23 28.92
N GLN A 258 51.99 23.30 28.59
CA GLN A 258 51.01 22.36 29.15
C GLN A 258 51.18 20.98 28.51
N SER A 259 51.62 20.01 29.31
CA SER A 259 51.42 18.58 29.03
C SER A 259 50.08 18.17 29.66
N ALA A 260 49.08 17.87 28.84
CA ALA A 260 47.75 17.51 29.30
C ALA A 260 47.74 16.10 29.93
N PHE A 261 47.91 16.01 31.25
CA PHE A 261 47.62 14.79 32.02
C PHE A 261 46.15 14.81 32.49
N SER A 262 45.38 13.84 31.99
CA SER A 262 44.11 13.28 32.47
C SER A 262 43.06 14.24 33.07
N SER A 263 42.06 14.60 32.27
CA SER A 263 40.73 14.97 32.78
C SER A 263 39.84 13.72 32.90
N ALA A 264 39.15 13.58 34.03
CA ALA A 264 38.14 12.56 34.26
C ALA A 264 37.00 12.64 33.21
N PRO A 265 36.35 11.53 32.83
CA PRO A 265 35.42 11.50 31.71
C PRO A 265 34.18 12.33 32.03
N SER A 266 34.06 13.47 31.35
CA SER A 266 32.82 14.22 31.28
C SER A 266 31.91 13.55 30.24
N SER A 267 30.73 13.13 30.71
CA SER A 267 29.49 12.90 29.94
C SER A 267 29.67 12.52 28.46
N ALA A 268 29.54 11.22 28.18
CA ALA A 268 29.29 10.56 26.89
C ALA A 268 29.04 11.52 25.70
N LYS A 269 30.10 12.05 25.12
CA LYS A 269 30.07 12.47 23.72
C LYS A 269 30.05 11.19 22.91
N LYS A 270 29.05 11.01 22.04
CA LYS A 270 29.02 9.89 21.08
C LYS A 270 30.35 9.91 20.32
N GLU A 271 31.22 8.95 20.61
CA GLU A 271 32.46 8.74 19.88
C GLU A 271 32.09 8.50 18.41
N GLU A 272 32.76 9.21 17.48
CA GLU A 272 32.59 9.00 16.04
C GLU A 272 33.13 7.62 15.68
N ARG A 273 32.26 6.62 15.71
CA ARG A 273 32.56 5.25 15.28
C ARG A 273 32.10 5.07 13.83
N PRO A 274 32.83 4.29 13.02
CA PRO A 274 32.34 3.85 11.72
C PRO A 274 30.95 3.21 11.82
N PRO A 275 30.07 3.38 10.81
CA PRO A 275 28.64 3.03 10.92
C PRO A 275 28.41 1.55 11.22
N MET A 276 29.18 0.64 10.62
CA MET A 276 29.04 -0.80 10.89
C MET A 276 29.44 -1.15 12.32
N ARG A 277 30.51 -0.52 12.83
CA ARG A 277 30.96 -0.71 14.21
C ARG A 277 29.92 -0.20 15.21
N GLN A 278 29.29 0.94 14.89
CA GLN A 278 28.23 1.49 15.70
C GLN A 278 27.03 0.54 15.81
N TYR A 279 26.56 -0.07 14.71
CA TYR A 279 25.44 -1.04 14.77
C TYR A 279 25.73 -2.23 15.67
N MET A 280 26.97 -2.74 15.64
CA MET A 280 27.36 -3.88 16.46
C MET A 280 27.46 -3.50 17.94
N MET A 281 27.89 -2.28 18.26
CA MET A 281 27.90 -1.76 19.63
C MET A 281 26.49 -1.47 20.14
N ASP A 282 25.57 -1.05 19.26
CA ASP A 282 24.15 -0.84 19.56
C ASP A 282 23.37 -2.16 19.73
N GLY A 283 24.03 -3.32 19.55
CA GLY A 283 23.50 -4.65 19.84
C GLY A 283 22.87 -5.38 18.65
N ASP A 284 23.00 -4.84 17.44
CA ASP A 284 22.39 -5.35 16.22
C ASP A 284 23.35 -6.27 15.44
N PHE A 285 23.58 -7.48 15.97
CA PHE A 285 24.52 -8.46 15.43
C PHE A 285 24.10 -9.14 14.12
N PHE A 286 22.83 -8.99 13.71
CA PHE A 286 22.35 -9.55 12.46
C PHE A 286 23.09 -8.98 11.23
N VAL A 287 23.62 -7.75 11.29
CA VAL A 287 24.51 -7.20 10.25
C VAL A 287 25.81 -7.99 10.18
N GLY A 288 26.36 -8.39 11.33
CA GLY A 288 27.55 -9.25 11.40
C GLY A 288 27.32 -10.62 10.78
N ALA A 289 26.16 -11.24 11.01
CA ALA A 289 25.78 -12.51 10.39
C ALA A 289 25.61 -12.39 8.86
N ALA A 290 25.04 -11.28 8.40
CA ALA A 290 24.95 -10.98 6.96
C ALA A 290 26.34 -10.76 6.35
N LEU A 291 27.22 -10.02 7.02
CA LEU A 291 28.60 -9.80 6.60
C LEU A 291 29.39 -11.11 6.51
N ALA A 292 29.22 -12.02 7.47
CA ALA A 292 29.87 -13.32 7.43
C ALA A 292 29.42 -14.14 6.20
N THR A 293 28.14 -14.09 5.87
CA THR A 293 27.58 -14.75 4.69
C THR A 293 28.18 -14.15 3.40
N THR A 294 28.32 -12.82 3.32
CA THR A 294 28.84 -12.14 2.12
C THR A 294 30.33 -12.37 1.94
N LEU A 295 31.13 -12.27 3.01
CA LEU A 295 32.55 -12.60 2.99
C LEU A 295 32.79 -14.05 2.57
N THR A 296 31.95 -14.99 3.02
CA THR A 296 32.03 -16.40 2.61
C THR A 296 31.84 -16.54 1.10
N LYS A 297 30.81 -15.91 0.53
CA LYS A 297 30.56 -15.92 -0.93
C LYS A 297 31.71 -15.29 -1.72
N LEU A 298 32.19 -14.12 -1.29
CA LEU A 298 33.28 -13.42 -1.95
C LEU A 298 34.57 -14.24 -1.93
N ALA A 299 34.91 -14.84 -0.78
CA ALA A 299 36.07 -15.69 -0.64
C ALA A 299 35.97 -16.96 -1.52
N LEU A 300 34.82 -17.64 -1.56
CA LEU A 300 34.61 -18.81 -2.41
C LEU A 300 34.71 -18.47 -3.91
N LYS A 301 34.17 -17.32 -4.33
CA LYS A 301 34.32 -16.82 -5.71
C LYS A 301 35.77 -16.46 -6.04
N TYR A 302 36.47 -15.81 -5.11
CA TYR A 302 37.87 -15.47 -5.31
C TYR A 302 38.76 -16.71 -5.47
N ILE A 303 38.46 -17.78 -4.73
CA ILE A 303 39.11 -19.09 -4.88
C ILE A 303 38.86 -19.66 -6.29
N ALA A 304 37.64 -19.54 -6.82
CA ALA A 304 37.32 -20.03 -8.15
C ALA A 304 38.00 -19.23 -9.27
N ASN A 305 38.16 -17.90 -9.09
CA ASN A 305 38.64 -16.99 -10.14
C ASN A 305 40.16 -16.77 -10.14
N THR A 306 40.84 -16.96 -9.01
CA THR A 306 42.28 -16.68 -8.88
C THR A 306 43.06 -17.97 -8.79
N PRO A 307 44.07 -18.24 -9.65
CA PRO A 307 44.89 -19.45 -9.55
C PRO A 307 46.00 -19.39 -8.48
N ASP A 308 46.33 -18.20 -7.95
CA ASP A 308 47.38 -18.02 -6.93
C ASP A 308 46.90 -18.36 -5.51
N VAL A 309 47.40 -19.49 -5.00
CA VAL A 309 47.09 -20.03 -3.68
C VAL A 309 47.47 -19.08 -2.53
N LYS A 310 48.53 -18.26 -2.67
CA LYS A 310 48.95 -17.34 -1.60
C LYS A 310 47.92 -16.23 -1.41
N ARG A 311 47.46 -15.62 -2.50
CA ARG A 311 46.45 -14.56 -2.46
C ARG A 311 45.09 -15.11 -2.01
N GLN A 312 44.72 -16.31 -2.45
CA GLN A 312 43.52 -17.00 -1.95
C GLN A 312 43.55 -17.15 -0.43
N ASN A 313 44.63 -17.71 0.11
CA ASN A 313 44.75 -17.95 1.54
C ASN A 313 44.80 -16.66 2.36
N SER A 314 45.41 -15.59 1.82
CA SER A 314 45.40 -14.27 2.46
C SER A 314 43.98 -13.74 2.63
N LEU A 315 43.18 -13.74 1.57
CA LEU A 315 41.80 -13.23 1.61
C LEU A 315 40.90 -14.09 2.52
N VAL A 316 41.07 -15.41 2.48
CA VAL A 316 40.31 -16.34 3.34
C VAL A 316 40.67 -16.15 4.80
N ALA A 317 41.97 -16.10 5.13
CA ALA A 317 42.43 -15.91 6.51
C ALA A 317 41.94 -14.58 7.08
N GLU A 318 41.93 -13.53 6.27
CA GLU A 318 41.42 -12.23 6.67
C GLU A 318 39.90 -12.22 6.87
N SER A 319 39.15 -12.87 5.97
CA SER A 319 37.69 -13.03 6.11
C SER A 319 37.35 -13.80 7.40
N MET A 320 38.12 -14.84 7.72
CA MET A 320 38.01 -15.58 8.99
C MET A 320 38.34 -14.71 10.20
N LEU A 321 39.37 -13.86 10.10
CA LEU A 321 39.76 -12.95 11.18
C LEU A 321 38.64 -11.95 11.49
N ILE A 322 37.99 -11.38 10.47
CA ILE A 322 36.84 -10.49 10.64
C ILE A 322 35.69 -11.21 11.34
N MET A 323 35.33 -12.41 10.88
CA MET A 323 34.26 -13.20 11.50
C MET A 323 34.56 -13.57 12.96
N ALA A 324 35.81 -13.95 13.27
CA ALA A 324 36.24 -14.26 14.62
C ALA A 324 36.23 -13.01 15.53
N ALA A 325 36.67 -11.85 15.01
CA ALA A 325 36.63 -10.59 15.73
C ALA A 325 35.19 -10.16 16.07
N ILE A 326 34.22 -10.42 15.18
CA ILE A 326 32.79 -10.17 15.42
C ILE A 326 32.24 -11.06 16.53
N ILE A 327 32.57 -12.35 16.53
CA ILE A 327 32.15 -13.27 17.61
C ILE A 327 32.78 -12.83 18.94
N HIS A 328 34.05 -12.44 18.92
CA HIS A 328 34.76 -11.96 20.11
C HIS A 328 34.12 -10.68 20.66
N LEU A 329 33.76 -9.73 19.79
CA LEU A 329 33.03 -8.52 20.18
C LEU A 329 31.66 -8.83 20.78
N GLY A 330 30.92 -9.76 20.18
CA GLY A 330 29.60 -10.17 20.68
C GLY A 330 29.65 -10.82 22.07
N LYS A 331 30.77 -11.48 22.41
CA LYS A 331 30.99 -12.17 23.69
C LYS A 331 31.76 -11.36 24.74
N SER A 332 32.36 -10.22 24.36
CA SER A 332 33.18 -9.40 25.27
C SER A 332 32.37 -8.59 26.28
N GLY A 333 31.05 -8.44 26.08
CA GLY A 333 30.17 -7.67 26.97
C GLY A 333 30.30 -6.15 26.85
N LEU A 334 31.08 -5.65 25.89
CA LEU A 334 31.17 -4.23 25.50
C LEU A 334 29.91 -3.67 24.81
N PRO A 335 29.17 -4.44 23.98
CA PRO A 335 27.95 -3.99 23.30
C PRO A 335 26.78 -3.80 24.27
N THR A 336 25.79 -2.98 23.88
CA THR A 336 24.57 -2.75 24.68
C THR A 336 23.70 -4.00 24.83
N LYS A 337 23.68 -4.88 23.82
CA LYS A 337 23.04 -6.20 23.86
C LYS A 337 24.05 -7.27 23.45
N PRO A 338 24.08 -8.43 24.12
CA PRO A 338 24.93 -9.53 23.69
C PRO A 338 24.47 -10.09 22.34
N ILE A 339 25.39 -10.75 21.63
CA ILE A 339 25.06 -11.46 20.39
C ILE A 339 24.05 -12.58 20.65
N THR A 340 23.12 -12.79 19.71
CA THR A 340 22.17 -13.90 19.80
C THR A 340 22.84 -15.23 19.43
N ASP A 341 22.40 -16.33 20.01
CA ASP A 341 22.96 -17.66 19.71
C ASP A 341 22.77 -18.01 18.22
N ASP A 342 21.63 -17.64 17.62
CA ASP A 342 21.36 -17.81 16.18
C ASP A 342 22.39 -17.08 15.28
N ASP A 343 22.76 -15.84 15.64
CA ASP A 343 23.77 -15.07 14.91
C ASP A 343 25.16 -15.71 15.06
N VAL A 344 25.51 -16.19 16.25
CA VAL A 344 26.78 -16.92 16.49
C VAL A 344 26.84 -18.18 15.63
N ASP A 345 25.79 -19.00 15.64
CA ASP A 345 25.72 -20.25 14.89
C ASP A 345 25.84 -20.02 13.39
N ARG A 346 25.22 -18.95 12.89
CA ARG A 346 25.32 -18.56 11.48
C ARG A 346 26.73 -18.15 11.07
N ILE A 347 27.41 -17.34 11.90
CA ILE A 347 28.80 -16.93 11.65
C ILE A 347 29.75 -18.13 11.79
N ALA A 348 29.54 -18.99 12.80
CA ALA A 348 30.33 -20.19 13.01
C ALA A 348 30.19 -21.18 11.85
N THR A 349 29.00 -21.32 11.28
CA THR A 349 28.77 -22.12 10.08
C THR A 349 29.58 -21.55 8.91
N CYS A 350 29.53 -20.23 8.68
CA CYS A 350 30.33 -19.56 7.64
C CYS A 350 31.84 -19.81 7.81
N LEU A 351 32.36 -19.71 9.04
CA LEU A 351 33.75 -20.03 9.37
C LEU A 351 34.12 -21.48 9.01
N LYS A 352 33.25 -22.43 9.37
CA LYS A 352 33.45 -23.85 9.05
C LYS A 352 33.48 -24.10 7.54
N VAL A 353 32.61 -23.45 6.78
CA VAL A 353 32.59 -23.54 5.31
C VAL A 353 33.90 -23.06 4.70
N LEU A 354 34.45 -21.94 5.18
CA LEU A 354 35.72 -21.41 4.68
C LEU A 354 36.93 -22.27 5.08
N ALA A 355 36.85 -23.00 6.20
CA ALA A 355 37.89 -23.92 6.66
C ALA A 355 37.91 -25.23 5.85
N GLU A 356 36.74 -25.82 5.61
CA GLU A 356 36.60 -27.11 4.91
C GLU A 356 36.67 -26.97 3.38
N LYS A 357 36.28 -25.82 2.82
CA LYS A 357 36.31 -25.50 1.38
C LYS A 357 35.63 -26.58 0.50
N THR A 358 34.53 -27.15 0.99
CA THR A 358 33.80 -28.22 0.29
C THR A 358 33.13 -27.71 -1.00
N PRO A 359 33.27 -28.40 -2.16
CA PRO A 359 32.73 -27.95 -3.44
C PRO A 359 31.20 -27.83 -3.44
N LEU A 360 30.49 -28.76 -2.78
CA LEU A 360 29.03 -28.71 -2.60
C LEU A 360 28.57 -27.39 -1.96
N MET A 361 29.29 -26.93 -0.94
CA MET A 361 28.95 -25.68 -0.26
C MET A 361 29.26 -24.46 -1.13
N GLY A 362 30.26 -24.55 -2.01
CA GLY A 362 30.51 -23.58 -3.07
C GLY A 362 29.33 -23.44 -4.04
N GLU A 363 28.75 -24.57 -4.48
CA GLU A 363 27.58 -24.57 -5.37
C GLU A 363 26.33 -23.95 -4.70
N ILE A 364 26.05 -24.33 -3.44
CA ILE A 364 24.90 -23.81 -2.69
C ILE A 364 25.01 -22.29 -2.49
N PHE A 365 26.17 -21.80 -2.07
CA PHE A 365 26.36 -20.38 -1.78
C PHE A 365 26.42 -19.49 -3.03
N ASN A 366 26.97 -19.98 -4.14
CA ASN A 366 27.15 -19.19 -5.37
C ASN A 366 26.00 -19.34 -6.39
N THR A 367 25.34 -20.50 -6.43
CA THR A 367 24.36 -20.83 -7.48
C THR A 367 22.94 -20.92 -6.93
N ASP A 368 22.69 -21.76 -5.93
CA ASP A 368 21.33 -22.04 -5.45
C ASP A 368 20.72 -20.84 -4.70
N CYS A 369 21.55 -20.10 -3.96
CA CYS A 369 21.16 -18.84 -3.35
C CYS A 369 20.67 -17.82 -4.39
N ARG A 370 21.32 -17.78 -5.57
CA ARG A 370 20.97 -16.88 -6.67
C ARG A 370 19.66 -17.31 -7.33
N GLN A 371 19.50 -18.61 -7.59
CA GLN A 371 18.29 -19.16 -8.19
C GLN A 371 17.05 -18.97 -7.31
N SER A 372 17.20 -19.02 -5.99
CA SER A 372 16.09 -18.76 -5.07
C SER A 372 15.51 -17.36 -5.23
N LEU A 373 16.36 -16.35 -5.51
CA LEU A 373 15.90 -15.00 -5.82
C LEU A 373 15.15 -14.95 -7.16
N SER A 374 15.67 -15.59 -8.20
CA SER A 374 15.04 -15.56 -9.53
C SER A 374 13.65 -16.21 -9.51
N LEU A 375 13.50 -17.32 -8.77
CA LEU A 375 12.20 -17.97 -8.55
C LEU A 375 11.22 -17.05 -7.81
N MET A 376 11.67 -16.37 -6.75
CA MET A 376 10.83 -15.42 -5.99
C MET A 376 10.35 -14.26 -6.87
N LEU A 377 11.25 -13.65 -7.65
CA LEU A 377 10.91 -12.53 -8.54
C LEU A 377 9.99 -12.97 -9.69
N ALA A 378 10.21 -14.16 -10.25
CA ALA A 378 9.35 -14.71 -11.30
C ALA A 378 7.92 -14.97 -10.78
N ALA A 379 7.78 -15.53 -9.58
CA ALA A 379 6.49 -15.76 -8.94
C ALA A 379 5.73 -14.45 -8.68
N LYS A 380 6.45 -13.41 -8.21
CA LYS A 380 5.86 -12.08 -7.97
C LYS A 380 5.38 -11.42 -9.27
N MET A 381 6.16 -11.50 -10.36
CA MET A 381 5.75 -10.96 -11.67
C MET A 381 4.52 -11.66 -12.25
N GLU A 382 4.40 -12.97 -12.05
CA GLU A 382 3.23 -13.73 -12.51
C GLU A 382 1.96 -13.24 -11.80
N GLU A 383 2.03 -13.03 -10.49
CA GLU A 383 0.94 -12.49 -9.67
C GLU A 383 0.53 -11.07 -10.09
N GLU A 384 1.50 -10.18 -10.32
CA GLU A 384 1.23 -8.81 -10.80
C GLU A 384 0.54 -8.79 -12.17
N LYS A 385 0.92 -9.70 -13.09
CA LYS A 385 0.28 -9.84 -14.40
C LYS A 385 -1.16 -10.36 -14.30
N GLU A 386 -1.42 -11.29 -13.39
CA GLU A 386 -2.79 -11.78 -13.14
C GLU A 386 -3.70 -10.67 -12.59
N LEU A 387 -3.17 -9.86 -11.67
CA LEU A 387 -3.86 -8.68 -11.13
C LEU A 387 -4.18 -7.63 -12.20
N GLN A 388 -3.24 -7.35 -13.12
CA GLN A 388 -3.46 -6.42 -14.24
C GLN A 388 -4.56 -6.93 -15.19
N ARG A 389 -4.50 -8.19 -15.59
CA ARG A 389 -5.53 -8.82 -16.44
C ARG A 389 -6.92 -8.82 -15.81
N ALA A 390 -7.00 -8.93 -14.48
CA ALA A 390 -8.26 -8.82 -13.77
C ALA A 390 -8.82 -7.39 -13.77
N SER A 391 -7.95 -6.37 -13.75
CA SER A 391 -8.37 -4.95 -13.81
C SER A 391 -8.84 -4.52 -15.21
N GLU A 392 -8.23 -5.04 -16.28
CA GLU A 392 -8.60 -4.77 -17.67
C GLU A 392 -9.96 -5.36 -18.06
N LYS A 393 -10.41 -6.40 -17.35
CA LYS A 393 -11.74 -7.02 -17.54
C LYS A 393 -12.89 -6.21 -16.97
N ARG A 394 -12.67 -5.01 -16.44
CA ARG A 394 -13.77 -4.09 -16.08
C ARG A 394 -14.49 -3.65 -17.35
N THR A 395 -15.50 -4.42 -17.73
CA THR A 395 -16.49 -4.04 -18.73
C THR A 395 -17.05 -2.67 -18.36
N VAL A 396 -16.80 -1.68 -19.22
CA VAL A 396 -17.36 -0.33 -19.10
C VAL A 396 -18.88 -0.47 -18.95
N LYS A 397 -19.41 -0.14 -17.77
CA LYS A 397 -20.85 -0.09 -17.53
C LYS A 397 -21.33 1.27 -18.03
N VAL A 398 -22.04 1.26 -19.15
CA VAL A 398 -22.66 2.44 -19.76
C VAL A 398 -23.68 3.03 -18.78
N GLN A 399 -23.59 4.34 -18.53
CA GLN A 399 -24.53 5.06 -17.67
C GLN A 399 -25.77 5.46 -18.49
N ALA A 400 -26.91 5.66 -17.84
CA ALA A 400 -28.16 6.02 -18.53
C ALA A 400 -28.08 7.36 -19.29
N ASP A 401 -27.17 8.25 -18.87
CA ASP A 401 -26.94 9.57 -19.46
C ASP A 401 -25.86 9.57 -20.55
N ASP A 402 -25.27 8.41 -20.89
CA ASP A 402 -24.26 8.36 -21.95
C ASP A 402 -24.91 8.60 -23.33
N PRO A 403 -24.31 9.47 -24.17
CA PRO A 403 -24.86 9.79 -25.48
C PRO A 403 -24.83 8.55 -26.38
N ILE A 404 -26.00 8.19 -26.93
CA ILE A 404 -26.13 7.11 -27.92
C ILE A 404 -25.50 7.59 -29.22
N SER A 405 -24.37 7.00 -29.61
CA SER A 405 -23.72 7.27 -30.88
C SER A 405 -24.47 6.53 -32.00
N PHE A 406 -25.30 7.25 -32.74
CA PHE A 406 -25.92 6.72 -33.95
C PHE A 406 -24.87 6.65 -35.06
N ALA A 407 -24.37 5.45 -35.35
CA ALA A 407 -23.35 5.20 -36.37
C ALA A 407 -23.70 5.75 -37.77
N GLN A 408 -24.99 5.96 -38.06
CA GLN A 408 -25.49 6.56 -39.31
C GLN A 408 -25.33 8.09 -39.38
N LEU A 409 -25.16 8.75 -38.23
CA LEU A 409 -24.99 10.21 -38.12
C LEU A 409 -23.52 10.64 -37.97
N VAL A 410 -22.58 9.69 -37.88
CA VAL A 410 -21.14 9.96 -37.81
C VAL A 410 -20.62 10.32 -39.21
N ASN A 411 -20.02 11.49 -39.34
CA ASN A 411 -19.57 12.03 -40.61
C ASN A 411 -18.41 11.17 -41.18
N LYS A 412 -18.58 10.64 -42.39
CA LYS A 412 -17.62 9.72 -43.07
C LYS A 412 -16.22 10.32 -43.31
N ALA A 413 -16.03 11.62 -43.11
CA ALA A 413 -14.79 12.32 -43.41
C ALA A 413 -13.71 12.22 -42.31
N GLU A 414 -14.01 11.75 -41.10
CA GLU A 414 -13.07 11.73 -39.97
C GLU A 414 -12.42 10.37 -39.67
N MET A 415 -12.66 9.33 -40.48
CA MET A 415 -12.05 8.02 -40.28
C MET A 415 -10.69 7.88 -41.00
N GLY A 416 -9.65 8.36 -40.35
CA GLY A 416 -8.29 7.86 -40.58
C GLY A 416 -8.12 6.45 -40.02
N ALA A 417 -8.22 5.46 -40.91
CA ALA A 417 -7.65 4.10 -40.86
C ALA A 417 -7.93 3.18 -39.64
N THR A 418 -8.68 2.10 -39.94
CA THR A 418 -8.49 0.67 -39.52
C THR A 418 -8.53 0.35 -38.01
N GLU A 419 -9.43 -0.47 -37.47
CA GLU A 419 -9.81 -1.83 -37.90
C GLU A 419 -11.08 -2.34 -37.16
N ASN A 420 -11.81 -3.28 -37.79
CA ASN A 420 -12.76 -4.27 -37.21
C ASN A 420 -14.15 -3.85 -36.66
N MET A 421 -14.76 -2.76 -37.13
CA MET A 421 -16.18 -2.49 -36.84
C MET A 421 -17.13 -3.49 -37.55
N PHE A 422 -16.73 -4.00 -38.72
CA PHE A 422 -17.58 -4.88 -39.53
C PHE A 422 -17.70 -6.28 -38.90
N GLU A 423 -16.61 -6.81 -38.32
CA GLU A 423 -16.61 -8.09 -37.60
C GLU A 423 -17.43 -8.03 -36.30
N LEU A 424 -17.36 -6.92 -35.57
CA LEU A 424 -18.16 -6.70 -34.37
C LEU A 424 -19.66 -6.62 -34.68
N THR A 425 -20.01 -5.94 -35.79
CA THR A 425 -21.42 -5.82 -36.21
C THR A 425 -21.94 -7.15 -36.77
N LEU A 426 -21.10 -7.90 -37.49
CA LEU A 426 -21.45 -9.20 -38.05
C LEU A 426 -21.62 -10.26 -36.96
N SER A 427 -20.76 -10.27 -35.94
CA SER A 427 -20.87 -11.19 -34.80
C SER A 427 -22.10 -10.88 -33.92
N GLN A 428 -22.48 -9.60 -33.79
CA GLN A 428 -23.74 -9.20 -33.16
C GLN A 428 -24.97 -9.57 -34.01
N ALA A 429 -24.90 -9.41 -35.32
CA ALA A 429 -26.00 -9.75 -36.24
C ALA A 429 -26.22 -11.26 -36.40
N LEU A 430 -25.17 -12.07 -36.24
CA LEU A 430 -25.21 -13.54 -36.32
C LEU A 430 -25.68 -14.21 -35.01
N GLY A 431 -25.96 -13.46 -33.94
CA GLY A 431 -26.55 -14.00 -32.71
C GLY A 431 -25.66 -14.96 -31.92
N MET A 432 -24.33 -14.89 -32.09
CA MET A 432 -23.38 -15.76 -31.38
C MET A 432 -23.02 -15.27 -29.96
N SER A 433 -23.54 -14.12 -29.53
CA SER A 433 -23.55 -13.74 -28.11
C SER A 433 -24.71 -14.46 -27.41
N GLY A 434 -24.37 -15.41 -26.54
CA GLY A 434 -25.33 -16.20 -25.78
C GLY A 434 -26.41 -15.32 -25.14
N LYS A 435 -27.67 -15.74 -25.32
CA LYS A 435 -28.80 -15.25 -24.54
C LYS A 435 -28.42 -15.20 -23.06
N LYS A 436 -28.25 -14.01 -22.51
CA LYS A 436 -28.44 -13.79 -21.07
C LYS A 436 -29.94 -13.70 -20.86
N ASP A 437 -30.55 -14.84 -20.58
CA ASP A 437 -31.77 -14.88 -19.77
C ASP A 437 -31.47 -14.20 -18.43
N GLY A 438 -32.40 -13.34 -18.00
CA GLY A 438 -32.38 -12.72 -16.68
C GLY A 438 -32.28 -11.21 -16.73
N ASP A 439 -33.42 -10.57 -17.01
CA ASP A 439 -33.70 -9.18 -16.66
C ASP A 439 -33.78 -9.07 -15.12
N PRO A 440 -32.83 -8.45 -14.40
CA PRO A 440 -32.84 -8.37 -12.93
C PRO A 440 -33.35 -7.01 -12.44
N ILE A 441 -34.10 -6.26 -13.25
CA ILE A 441 -34.52 -4.89 -12.92
C ILE A 441 -35.88 -4.85 -12.19
N GLY A 442 -36.70 -5.91 -12.29
CA GLY A 442 -38.01 -5.97 -11.63
C GLY A 442 -37.98 -6.36 -10.13
N ALA A 443 -37.04 -7.22 -9.73
CA ALA A 443 -37.02 -7.79 -8.38
C ALA A 443 -36.22 -6.95 -7.36
N SER A 444 -35.24 -6.16 -7.80
CA SER A 444 -34.31 -5.48 -6.87
C SER A 444 -34.85 -4.16 -6.31
N LYS A 445 -35.77 -3.47 -6.99
CA LYS A 445 -36.30 -2.19 -6.50
C LYS A 445 -37.32 -2.36 -5.38
N LEU A 446 -38.12 -3.44 -5.41
CA LEU A 446 -39.12 -3.72 -4.39
C LEU A 446 -38.51 -4.24 -3.08
N ASN A 447 -37.30 -4.80 -3.13
CA ASN A 447 -36.61 -5.31 -1.95
C ASN A 447 -36.10 -4.18 -1.00
N LYS A 448 -36.20 -2.91 -1.42
CA LYS A 448 -35.84 -1.72 -0.63
C LYS A 448 -37.04 -0.98 -0.03
N VAL A 449 -38.24 -1.54 -0.17
CA VAL A 449 -39.45 -1.00 0.46
C VAL A 449 -39.63 -1.66 1.82
N THR A 450 -39.62 -0.84 2.88
CA THR A 450 -39.85 -1.28 4.26
C THR A 450 -41.26 -0.87 4.67
N GLN A 451 -42.06 -1.84 5.07
CA GLN A 451 -43.39 -1.58 5.61
C GLN A 451 -43.29 -0.99 7.03
N LEU A 452 -43.83 0.21 7.23
CA LEU A 452 -43.75 0.94 8.49
C LEU A 452 -44.95 0.71 9.41
N THR A 453 -46.15 0.53 8.85
CA THR A 453 -47.38 0.25 9.62
C THR A 453 -48.11 -0.98 9.08
N GLY A 454 -48.97 -1.57 9.91
CA GLY A 454 -49.79 -2.72 9.53
C GLY A 454 -50.96 -2.33 8.62
N PHE A 455 -51.49 -3.28 7.86
CA PHE A 455 -52.69 -3.07 7.04
C PHE A 455 -53.97 -2.83 7.85
N SER A 456 -53.92 -3.02 9.18
CA SER A 456 -55.05 -2.80 10.08
C SER A 456 -54.99 -1.45 10.80
N ASP A 457 -53.93 -0.68 10.59
CA ASP A 457 -53.77 0.63 11.21
C ASP A 457 -54.58 1.68 10.43
N PRO A 458 -55.15 2.71 11.10
CA PRO A 458 -55.92 3.77 10.44
C PRO A 458 -55.15 4.52 9.34
N VAL A 459 -53.82 4.57 9.47
CA VAL A 459 -52.91 5.16 8.49
C VAL A 459 -51.89 4.10 8.07
N TYR A 460 -51.90 3.76 6.78
CA TYR A 460 -50.91 2.86 6.21
C TYR A 460 -49.69 3.64 5.74
N SER A 461 -48.49 3.12 6.03
CA SER A 461 -47.24 3.72 5.58
C SER A 461 -46.19 2.69 5.18
N GLU A 462 -45.52 2.98 4.08
CA GLU A 462 -44.35 2.26 3.58
C GLU A 462 -43.27 3.27 3.18
N ALA A 463 -42.01 2.91 3.44
CA ALA A 463 -40.87 3.77 3.10
C ALA A 463 -39.96 3.08 2.10
N TYR A 464 -39.62 3.82 1.05
CA TYR A 464 -38.58 3.46 0.11
C TYR A 464 -37.28 4.18 0.50
N VAL A 465 -36.24 3.40 0.79
CA VAL A 465 -34.95 3.93 1.23
C VAL A 465 -34.00 4.01 0.05
N ASN A 466 -33.66 5.23 -0.36
CA ASN A 466 -32.65 5.47 -1.38
C ASN A 466 -31.37 6.01 -0.74
N VAL A 467 -30.26 5.30 -0.95
CA VAL A 467 -28.96 5.61 -0.34
C VAL A 467 -28.03 6.19 -1.41
N ASN A 468 -27.70 7.47 -1.29
CA ASN A 468 -26.82 8.19 -2.20
C ASN A 468 -25.59 8.73 -1.44
N GLN A 469 -24.57 7.89 -1.27
CA GLN A 469 -23.30 8.23 -0.59
C GLN A 469 -23.51 8.82 0.82
N PHE A 470 -23.64 10.14 0.94
CA PHE A 470 -23.79 10.87 2.19
C PHE A 470 -25.26 11.18 2.56
N ASP A 471 -26.15 11.12 1.57
CA ASP A 471 -27.57 11.47 1.72
C ASP A 471 -28.43 10.21 1.57
N ILE A 472 -29.25 9.95 2.59
CA ILE A 472 -30.31 8.95 2.56
C ILE A 472 -31.62 9.70 2.33
N VAL A 473 -32.25 9.41 1.20
CA VAL A 473 -33.58 9.93 0.87
C VAL A 473 -34.60 8.86 1.21
N LEU A 474 -35.45 9.15 2.18
CA LEU A 474 -36.60 8.34 2.53
C LEU A 474 -37.82 8.89 1.79
N ASP A 475 -38.33 8.11 0.84
CA ASP A 475 -39.61 8.38 0.20
C ASP A 475 -40.68 7.58 0.96
N ILE A 476 -41.45 8.25 1.81
CA ILE A 476 -42.49 7.66 2.68
C ILE A 476 -43.85 7.87 2.00
N LEU A 477 -44.49 6.78 1.59
CA LEU A 477 -45.89 6.77 1.20
C LEU A 477 -46.75 6.69 2.45
N VAL A 478 -47.74 7.57 2.55
CA VAL A 478 -48.74 7.59 3.62
C VAL A 478 -50.12 7.54 2.99
N VAL A 479 -50.95 6.60 3.44
CA VAL A 479 -52.30 6.36 2.92
C VAL A 479 -53.29 6.44 4.07
N ASN A 480 -54.30 7.30 3.93
CA ASN A 480 -55.41 7.34 4.87
C ASN A 480 -56.36 6.17 4.57
N GLN A 481 -56.48 5.19 5.46
CA GLN A 481 -57.43 4.10 5.27
C GLN A 481 -58.83 4.41 5.81
N THR A 482 -58.98 5.50 6.56
CA THR A 482 -60.25 5.88 7.19
C THR A 482 -61.16 6.69 6.26
N SER A 483 -62.44 6.73 6.60
CA SER A 483 -63.44 7.55 5.92
C SER A 483 -63.48 9.00 6.40
N ASP A 484 -62.61 9.37 7.37
CA ASP A 484 -62.54 10.70 7.96
C ASP A 484 -61.40 11.52 7.35
N THR A 485 -61.52 12.85 7.43
CA THR A 485 -60.44 13.77 7.04
C THR A 485 -59.41 13.88 8.16
N LEU A 486 -58.16 13.52 7.86
CA LEU A 486 -57.05 13.64 8.81
C LEU A 486 -56.43 15.03 8.66
N GLN A 487 -56.47 15.82 9.73
CA GLN A 487 -55.89 17.15 9.80
C GLN A 487 -54.54 17.08 10.55
N ASN A 488 -53.63 18.01 10.24
CA ASN A 488 -52.31 18.11 10.87
C ASN A 488 -51.49 16.81 10.85
N LEU A 489 -51.67 15.95 9.85
CA LEU A 489 -50.91 14.72 9.72
C LEU A 489 -49.42 15.07 9.56
N THR A 490 -48.62 14.64 10.54
CA THR A 490 -47.20 14.93 10.62
C THR A 490 -46.44 13.63 10.89
N VAL A 491 -45.42 13.36 10.10
CA VAL A 491 -44.50 12.25 10.32
C VAL A 491 -43.32 12.76 11.15
N GLU A 492 -43.21 12.35 12.40
CA GLU A 492 -42.07 12.67 13.25
C GLU A 492 -41.05 11.53 13.16
N LEU A 493 -39.91 11.84 12.55
CA LEU A 493 -38.77 10.92 12.47
C LEU A 493 -37.72 11.32 13.50
N ALA A 494 -37.17 10.32 14.18
CA ALA A 494 -36.00 10.40 15.03
C ALA A 494 -34.96 9.38 14.57
N THR A 495 -33.70 9.68 14.82
CA THR A 495 -32.58 8.85 14.40
C THR A 495 -31.78 8.42 15.62
N LEU A 496 -31.34 7.17 15.63
CA LEU A 496 -30.40 6.60 16.60
C LEU A 496 -29.08 6.30 15.88
N GLY A 497 -27.97 6.70 16.51
CA GLY A 497 -26.63 6.69 15.91
C GLY A 497 -26.28 8.03 15.25
N ASP A 498 -25.19 8.04 14.48
CA ASP A 498 -24.64 9.23 13.83
C ASP A 498 -25.35 9.58 12.49
N LEU A 499 -26.68 9.58 12.53
CA LEU A 499 -27.55 10.02 11.44
C LEU A 499 -28.20 11.35 11.82
N LYS A 500 -28.11 12.35 10.94
CA LYS A 500 -28.69 13.68 11.15
C LYS A 500 -29.87 13.91 10.21
N LEU A 501 -31.08 14.02 10.76
CA LEU A 501 -32.25 14.47 10.01
C LEU A 501 -32.07 15.94 9.61
N VAL A 502 -32.09 16.23 8.31
CA VAL A 502 -31.86 17.60 7.79
C VAL A 502 -33.18 18.35 7.67
N GLU A 503 -34.24 17.65 7.29
CA GLU A 503 -35.55 18.24 6.98
C GLU A 503 -36.65 17.50 7.74
N LYS A 504 -37.46 18.24 8.50
CA LYS A 504 -38.64 17.71 9.17
C LYS A 504 -39.85 17.80 8.22
N PRO A 505 -40.60 16.71 8.01
CA PRO A 505 -41.82 16.73 7.22
C PRO A 505 -42.81 17.81 7.69
N THR A 506 -43.42 18.53 6.75
CA THR A 506 -44.42 19.54 7.07
C THR A 506 -45.78 18.90 7.35
N PRO A 507 -46.57 19.44 8.30
CA PRO A 507 -47.93 18.97 8.55
C PRO A 507 -48.81 19.11 7.32
N MET A 508 -49.64 18.10 7.05
CA MET A 508 -50.54 18.10 5.90
C MET A 508 -51.94 17.60 6.25
N THR A 509 -52.93 17.93 5.40
CA THR A 509 -54.31 17.45 5.56
C THR A 509 -54.61 16.43 4.47
N MET A 510 -55.12 15.27 4.87
CA MET A 510 -55.44 14.15 3.97
C MET A 510 -56.94 13.94 3.90
N ALA A 511 -57.46 13.79 2.67
CA ALA A 511 -58.85 13.41 2.46
C ALA A 511 -59.08 11.91 2.77
N PRO A 512 -60.33 11.48 2.94
CA PRO A 512 -60.67 10.06 3.11
C PRO A 512 -60.14 9.23 1.95
N HIS A 513 -59.48 8.11 2.24
CA HIS A 513 -58.89 7.20 1.23
C HIS A 513 -57.84 7.83 0.29
N ASP A 514 -57.30 9.00 0.65
CA ASP A 514 -56.26 9.69 -0.12
C ASP A 514 -54.85 9.22 0.28
N PHE A 515 -53.87 9.45 -0.60
CA PHE A 515 -52.47 9.09 -0.37
C PHE A 515 -51.51 10.24 -0.70
N CYS A 516 -50.38 10.28 0.01
CA CYS A 516 -49.33 11.27 -0.21
C CYS A 516 -47.94 10.67 -0.06
N ASN A 517 -46.99 11.22 -0.81
CA ASN A 517 -45.57 10.91 -0.69
C ASN A 517 -44.85 12.04 0.03
N ILE A 518 -44.22 11.70 1.15
CA ILE A 518 -43.39 12.59 1.95
C ILE A 518 -41.94 12.20 1.72
N LYS A 519 -41.10 13.20 1.42
CA LYS A 519 -39.66 13.00 1.27
C LYS A 519 -38.93 13.50 2.51
N ALA A 520 -38.12 12.66 3.14
CA ALA A 520 -37.26 13.04 4.25
C ALA A 520 -35.80 12.78 3.91
N ASN A 521 -34.96 13.80 4.08
CA ASN A 521 -33.53 13.72 3.82
C ASN A 521 -32.76 13.54 5.14
N VAL A 522 -32.00 12.45 5.22
CA VAL A 522 -31.16 12.10 6.36
C VAL A 522 -29.70 12.08 5.91
N LYS A 523 -28.84 12.83 6.59
CA LYS A 523 -27.41 12.85 6.33
C LYS A 523 -26.68 11.84 7.20
N VAL A 524 -25.81 11.05 6.58
CA VAL A 524 -24.94 10.10 7.26
C VAL A 524 -23.67 10.83 7.67
N ALA A 525 -23.43 10.94 8.98
CA ALA A 525 -22.21 11.56 9.51
C ALA A 525 -21.11 10.53 9.78
N SER A 526 -21.48 9.28 10.05
CA SER A 526 -20.54 8.21 10.39
C SER A 526 -20.96 6.85 9.82
N THR A 527 -20.01 5.93 9.81
CA THR A 527 -20.09 4.54 9.38
C THR A 527 -20.54 3.64 10.53
N GLU A 528 -21.71 3.94 11.09
CA GLU A 528 -22.34 3.10 12.10
C GLU A 528 -23.71 2.64 11.63
N ASN A 529 -24.15 1.48 12.10
CA ASN A 529 -25.51 1.03 11.88
C ASN A 529 -26.47 2.05 12.50
N GLY A 530 -27.24 2.71 11.63
CA GLY A 530 -28.22 3.70 12.06
C GLY A 530 -29.62 3.11 12.07
N ILE A 531 -30.41 3.50 13.06
CA ILE A 531 -31.83 3.14 13.15
C ILE A 531 -32.64 4.42 13.02
N ILE A 532 -33.60 4.42 12.10
CA ILE A 532 -34.56 5.51 11.96
C ILE A 532 -35.91 5.01 12.46
N PHE A 533 -36.42 5.66 13.48
CA PHE A 533 -37.69 5.32 14.12
C PHE A 533 -38.57 6.56 14.17
N GLY A 534 -39.88 6.39 14.29
CA GLY A 534 -40.77 7.54 14.24
C GLY A 534 -42.21 7.20 14.55
N ASN A 535 -43.05 8.22 14.47
CA ASN A 535 -44.49 8.08 14.60
C ASN A 535 -45.23 9.03 13.64
N ILE A 536 -46.47 8.70 13.34
CA ILE A 536 -47.39 9.54 12.58
C ILE A 536 -48.42 10.07 13.55
N VAL A 537 -48.47 11.39 13.69
CA VAL A 537 -49.42 12.11 14.55
C VAL A 537 -50.46 12.78 13.65
N TYR A 538 -51.74 12.64 13.96
CA TYR A 538 -52.82 13.28 13.23
C TYR A 538 -54.02 13.61 14.12
N ASP A 539 -54.81 14.59 13.68
CA ASP A 539 -56.06 15.02 14.31
C ASP A 539 -57.25 14.64 13.41
N ILE A 540 -58.37 14.20 13.99
CA ILE A 540 -59.59 13.91 13.23
C ILE A 540 -60.50 15.15 13.25
N SER A 541 -61.01 15.53 12.08
CA SER A 541 -61.92 16.68 11.98
C SER A 541 -63.19 16.47 12.81
N GLY A 542 -63.43 17.35 13.80
CA GLY A 542 -64.63 17.34 14.63
C GLY A 542 -64.51 16.63 15.98
N ALA A 543 -63.40 15.94 16.27
CA ALA A 543 -63.10 15.42 17.60
C ALA A 543 -62.29 16.45 18.40
N GLY A 544 -62.82 16.89 19.54
CA GLY A 544 -62.10 17.81 20.42
C GLY A 544 -60.89 17.15 21.07
N SER A 545 -59.67 17.57 20.67
CA SER A 545 -58.38 17.32 21.35
C SER A 545 -57.78 15.91 21.39
N ASP A 546 -58.39 14.90 20.77
CA ASP A 546 -57.78 13.56 20.69
C ASP A 546 -56.73 13.51 19.58
N ARG A 547 -55.46 13.71 19.95
CA ARG A 547 -54.30 13.49 19.07
C ARG A 547 -54.06 11.99 18.93
N ASN A 548 -54.29 11.46 17.73
CA ASN A 548 -54.01 10.07 17.44
C ASN A 548 -52.55 9.92 17.00
N CYS A 549 -51.92 8.83 17.43
CA CYS A 549 -50.51 8.54 17.14
C CYS A 549 -50.36 7.09 16.72
N VAL A 550 -49.73 6.86 15.57
CA VAL A 550 -49.37 5.52 15.07
C VAL A 550 -47.85 5.42 15.12
N VAL A 551 -47.33 4.45 15.86
CA VAL A 551 -45.88 4.20 15.97
C VAL A 551 -45.42 3.43 14.74
N LEU A 552 -44.34 3.88 14.10
CA LEU A 552 -43.76 3.25 12.91
C LEU A 552 -42.77 2.17 13.31
N ASN A 553 -42.66 1.13 12.48
CA ASN A 553 -41.57 0.16 12.58
C ASN A 553 -40.22 0.82 12.27
N ASP A 554 -39.20 0.33 12.96
CA ASP A 554 -37.83 0.83 12.85
C ASP A 554 -37.19 0.46 11.50
N ILE A 555 -36.64 1.46 10.80
CA ILE A 555 -35.86 1.29 9.59
C ILE A 555 -34.39 1.10 9.97
N HIS A 556 -33.86 -0.08 9.67
CA HIS A 556 -32.45 -0.40 9.89
C HIS A 556 -31.64 -0.07 8.64
N ILE A 557 -30.67 0.83 8.75
CA ILE A 557 -29.73 1.14 7.67
C ILE A 557 -28.50 0.26 7.82
N ASP A 558 -28.27 -0.58 6.83
CA ASP A 558 -27.14 -1.52 6.82
C ASP A 558 -25.88 -0.85 6.23
N ILE A 559 -24.77 -1.00 6.93
CA ILE A 559 -23.50 -0.38 6.56
C ILE A 559 -22.83 -1.03 5.34
N MET A 560 -23.23 -2.26 5.00
CA MET A 560 -22.60 -3.06 3.94
C MET A 560 -22.66 -2.41 2.56
N ASP A 561 -23.69 -1.59 2.30
CA ASP A 561 -23.84 -0.85 1.05
C ASP A 561 -22.75 0.23 0.87
N TYR A 562 -22.07 0.61 1.95
CA TYR A 562 -20.99 1.59 1.96
C TYR A 562 -19.59 0.99 1.87
N ILE A 563 -19.46 -0.34 1.93
CA ILE A 563 -18.16 -1.03 1.93
C ILE A 563 -17.78 -1.43 0.51
N VAL A 564 -16.63 -0.95 0.07
CA VAL A 564 -16.08 -1.22 -1.26
C VAL A 564 -14.82 -2.10 -1.12
N PRO A 565 -14.65 -3.12 -1.96
CA PRO A 565 -13.43 -3.95 -1.93
C PRO A 565 -12.20 -3.11 -2.29
N ALA A 566 -11.15 -3.23 -1.48
CA ALA A 566 -9.88 -2.54 -1.66
C ALA A 566 -8.71 -3.51 -1.49
N SER A 567 -7.50 -3.15 -1.95
CA SER A 567 -6.27 -3.94 -1.74
C SER A 567 -5.20 -3.09 -1.07
N CYS A 568 -4.39 -3.71 -0.21
CA CYS A 568 -3.22 -3.11 0.41
C CYS A 568 -2.06 -4.12 0.44
N ASP A 569 -0.84 -3.62 0.61
CA ASP A 569 0.36 -4.45 0.71
C ASP A 569 0.44 -5.15 2.08
N ASP A 570 1.12 -6.30 2.14
CA ASP A 570 1.30 -7.08 3.38
C ASP A 570 1.93 -6.27 4.53
N THR A 571 2.83 -5.35 4.22
CA THR A 571 3.47 -4.46 5.19
C THR A 571 2.49 -3.43 5.74
N GLU A 572 1.72 -2.79 4.87
CA GLU A 572 0.66 -1.85 5.23
C GLU A 572 -0.43 -2.54 6.04
N PHE A 573 -0.83 -3.76 5.65
CA PHE A 573 -1.77 -4.59 6.39
C PHE A 573 -1.29 -4.83 7.83
N ARG A 574 -0.03 -5.25 8.01
CA ARG A 574 0.54 -5.51 9.35
C ARG A 574 0.64 -4.23 10.19
N GLN A 575 0.98 -3.11 9.58
CA GLN A 575 1.03 -1.82 10.25
C GLN A 575 -0.36 -1.39 10.71
N MET A 576 -1.34 -1.36 9.81
CA MET A 576 -2.73 -1.01 10.14
C MET A 576 -3.32 -2.01 11.15
N TRP A 577 -2.99 -3.29 11.03
CA TRP A 577 -3.43 -4.32 11.97
C TRP A 577 -2.91 -4.05 13.38
N ALA A 578 -1.67 -3.58 13.53
CA ALA A 578 -1.09 -3.20 14.81
C ALA A 578 -1.63 -1.87 15.35
N GLU A 579 -1.97 -0.93 14.46
CA GLU A 579 -2.49 0.39 14.80
C GLU A 579 -3.97 0.37 15.22
N PHE A 580 -4.79 -0.53 14.66
CA PHE A 580 -6.23 -0.54 14.94
C PHE A 580 -6.52 -1.04 16.35
N GLU A 581 -7.21 -0.18 17.11
CA GLU A 581 -7.53 -0.40 18.53
C GLU A 581 -8.71 -1.35 18.71
N TRP A 582 -9.71 -1.29 17.83
CA TRP A 582 -10.94 -2.07 17.96
C TRP A 582 -10.83 -3.41 17.23
N GLU A 583 -11.08 -4.48 17.97
CA GLU A 583 -11.12 -5.85 17.45
C GLU A 583 -12.43 -6.53 17.85
N ASN A 584 -13.09 -7.14 16.88
CA ASN A 584 -14.20 -8.06 17.10
C ASN A 584 -13.79 -9.49 16.69
N LYS A 585 -13.94 -10.45 17.61
CA LYS A 585 -13.64 -11.85 17.35
C LYS A 585 -14.94 -12.64 17.21
N VAL A 586 -15.22 -13.06 15.98
CA VAL A 586 -16.39 -13.84 15.61
C VAL A 586 -16.02 -15.31 15.56
N ALA A 587 -16.71 -16.16 16.34
CA ALA A 587 -16.57 -17.60 16.23
C ALA A 587 -17.26 -18.11 14.95
N VAL A 588 -16.63 -19.05 14.26
CA VAL A 588 -17.18 -19.68 13.06
C VAL A 588 -17.78 -21.02 13.45
N ASN A 589 -19.11 -21.11 13.37
CA ASN A 589 -19.87 -22.35 13.53
C ASN A 589 -20.83 -22.49 12.35
N THR A 590 -20.41 -23.17 11.28
CA THR A 590 -21.21 -23.33 10.07
C THR A 590 -21.44 -24.79 9.71
N ASN A 591 -22.41 -25.03 8.82
CA ASN A 591 -22.65 -26.36 8.25
C ASN A 591 -21.83 -26.61 6.98
N VAL A 592 -20.96 -25.67 6.59
CA VAL A 592 -20.14 -25.77 5.37
C VAL A 592 -18.97 -26.70 5.66
N SER A 593 -18.72 -27.66 4.77
CA SER A 593 -17.66 -28.67 4.90
C SER A 593 -16.37 -28.32 4.14
N ASP A 594 -16.45 -27.38 3.19
CA ASP A 594 -15.31 -26.91 2.41
C ASP A 594 -14.79 -25.56 2.91
N LEU A 595 -13.46 -25.46 3.06
CA LEU A 595 -12.77 -24.27 3.56
C LEU A 595 -12.83 -23.15 2.51
N ALA A 596 -12.62 -23.48 1.24
CA ALA A 596 -12.58 -22.50 0.14
C ALA A 596 -13.97 -21.91 -0.13
N GLU A 597 -15.01 -22.76 -0.14
CA GLU A 597 -16.40 -22.32 -0.26
C GLU A 597 -16.79 -21.37 0.88
N PHE A 598 -16.40 -21.66 2.12
CA PHE A 598 -16.66 -20.76 3.25
C PHE A 598 -15.98 -19.40 3.10
N LEU A 599 -14.71 -19.37 2.66
CA LEU A 599 -14.01 -18.11 2.38
C LEU A 599 -14.71 -17.31 1.27
N GLN A 600 -15.11 -17.94 0.17
CA GLN A 600 -15.84 -17.26 -0.90
C GLN A 600 -17.20 -16.73 -0.43
N HIS A 601 -17.88 -17.47 0.44
CA HIS A 601 -19.13 -17.04 1.05
C HIS A 601 -18.92 -15.78 1.91
N VAL A 602 -17.90 -15.78 2.77
CA VAL A 602 -17.55 -14.62 3.60
C VAL A 602 -17.21 -13.42 2.72
N ILE A 603 -16.38 -13.59 1.69
CA ILE A 603 -16.01 -12.52 0.72
C ILE A 603 -17.26 -11.93 0.05
N LYS A 604 -18.20 -12.77 -0.38
CA LYS A 604 -19.44 -12.32 -1.03
C LYS A 604 -20.34 -11.53 -0.09
N ILE A 605 -20.35 -11.87 1.19
CA ILE A 605 -21.17 -11.17 2.19
C ILE A 605 -20.53 -9.86 2.61
N THR A 606 -19.21 -9.88 2.88
CA THR A 606 -18.51 -8.75 3.43
C THR A 606 -18.08 -7.73 2.39
N ASN A 607 -18.23 -8.04 1.09
CA ASN A 607 -17.67 -7.27 -0.03
C ASN A 607 -16.17 -6.95 0.16
N MET A 608 -15.45 -7.79 0.91
CA MET A 608 -14.02 -7.64 1.15
C MET A 608 -13.20 -8.33 0.07
N ARG A 609 -12.01 -7.79 -0.22
CA ARG A 609 -11.06 -8.45 -1.10
C ARG A 609 -10.12 -9.33 -0.29
N CYS A 610 -9.91 -10.57 -0.73
CA CYS A 610 -8.87 -11.44 -0.18
C CYS A 610 -7.49 -10.96 -0.66
N LEU A 611 -6.56 -10.75 0.27
CA LEU A 611 -5.18 -10.36 0.02
C LEU A 611 -4.25 -11.58 -0.09
N THR A 612 -4.61 -12.69 0.57
CA THR A 612 -3.79 -13.90 0.54
C THR A 612 -3.79 -14.51 -0.87
N PRO A 613 -2.60 -14.80 -1.45
CA PRO A 613 -2.49 -15.35 -2.81
C PRO A 613 -3.17 -16.71 -2.93
N GLU A 614 -3.81 -16.98 -4.08
CA GLU A 614 -4.44 -18.28 -4.34
C GLU A 614 -3.46 -19.45 -4.24
N LYS A 615 -2.18 -19.25 -4.53
CA LYS A 615 -1.14 -20.28 -4.40
C LYS A 615 -0.95 -20.73 -2.95
N ALA A 616 -1.11 -19.82 -1.98
CA ALA A 616 -1.04 -20.13 -0.55
C ALA A 616 -2.34 -20.77 -0.03
N LEU A 617 -3.46 -20.53 -0.72
CA LEU A 617 -4.77 -21.13 -0.42
C LEU A 617 -4.94 -22.51 -1.08
N LYS A 618 -4.14 -22.82 -2.11
CA LYS A 618 -4.14 -24.11 -2.81
C LYS A 618 -3.29 -25.12 -2.05
N GLY A 619 -3.95 -25.93 -1.22
CA GLY A 619 -3.35 -27.08 -0.54
C GLY A 619 -4.38 -27.83 0.31
N ASP A 620 -4.22 -29.15 0.44
CA ASP A 620 -5.04 -30.00 1.32
C ASP A 620 -4.55 -29.91 2.79
N CYS A 621 -4.30 -28.70 3.27
CA CYS A 621 -4.08 -28.46 4.69
C CYS A 621 -5.45 -28.29 5.38
N GLY A 622 -5.74 -29.09 6.41
CA GLY A 622 -6.95 -28.98 7.22
C GLY A 622 -7.07 -27.68 8.03
N PHE A 623 -6.29 -26.65 7.69
CA PHE A 623 -6.26 -25.33 8.28
C PHE A 623 -6.06 -24.31 7.15
N MET A 624 -6.81 -23.22 7.19
CA MET A 624 -6.70 -22.11 6.24
C MET A 624 -6.73 -20.77 6.98
N ALA A 625 -5.74 -19.93 6.68
CA ALA A 625 -5.68 -18.55 7.14
C ALA A 625 -5.70 -17.61 5.94
N ALA A 626 -6.61 -16.63 5.95
CA ALA A 626 -6.73 -15.64 4.88
C ALA A 626 -6.89 -14.23 5.44
N ASN A 627 -6.15 -13.28 4.87
CA ASN A 627 -6.28 -11.86 5.16
C ASN A 627 -7.22 -11.22 4.14
N MET A 628 -8.12 -10.38 4.61
CA MET A 628 -9.09 -9.66 3.80
C MET A 628 -9.08 -8.17 4.16
N TYR A 629 -9.36 -7.33 3.17
CA TYR A 629 -9.37 -5.88 3.33
C TYR A 629 -10.48 -5.23 2.52
N ALA A 630 -11.08 -4.19 3.09
CA ALA A 630 -12.03 -3.32 2.42
C ALA A 630 -11.90 -1.89 2.92
N LYS A 631 -12.48 -0.97 2.15
CA LYS A 631 -12.53 0.45 2.45
C LYS A 631 -13.97 0.95 2.34
N SER A 632 -14.40 1.72 3.32
CA SER A 632 -15.68 2.41 3.28
C SER A 632 -15.65 3.56 2.26
N ILE A 633 -16.80 3.96 1.70
CA ILE A 633 -16.91 5.18 0.87
C ILE A 633 -16.47 6.44 1.64
N PHE A 634 -16.54 6.41 2.97
CA PHE A 634 -16.08 7.48 3.86
C PHE A 634 -14.56 7.50 4.06
N GLY A 635 -13.84 6.57 3.43
CA GLY A 635 -12.39 6.49 3.49
C GLY A 635 -11.84 5.63 4.63
N GLU A 636 -12.70 5.05 5.47
CA GLU A 636 -12.30 4.22 6.59
C GLU A 636 -11.88 2.80 6.17
N ASN A 637 -10.88 2.27 6.87
CA ASN A 637 -10.26 0.99 6.56
C ASN A 637 -10.79 -0.12 7.48
N VAL A 638 -11.09 -1.28 6.90
CA VAL A 638 -11.53 -2.47 7.64
C VAL A 638 -10.69 -3.66 7.24
N LEU A 639 -10.10 -4.33 8.23
CA LEU A 639 -9.26 -5.49 8.07
C LEU A 639 -9.96 -6.71 8.68
N ALA A 640 -9.81 -7.86 8.03
CA ALA A 640 -10.26 -9.11 8.61
C ALA A 640 -9.21 -10.21 8.41
N ASN A 641 -9.00 -11.00 9.45
CA ASN A 641 -8.19 -12.21 9.43
C ASN A 641 -9.12 -13.40 9.70
N LEU A 642 -9.24 -14.26 8.70
CA LEU A 642 -9.97 -15.52 8.77
C LEU A 642 -8.99 -16.62 9.18
N SER A 643 -9.29 -17.35 10.24
CA SER A 643 -8.53 -18.52 10.69
C SER A 643 -9.51 -19.65 10.92
N ILE A 644 -9.55 -20.61 9.99
CA ILE A 644 -10.50 -21.72 9.98
C ILE A 644 -9.78 -23.05 9.83
N GLU A 645 -10.33 -24.05 10.48
CA GLU A 645 -9.80 -25.41 10.47
C GLU A 645 -10.92 -26.42 10.27
N LYS A 646 -10.52 -27.55 9.71
CA LYS A 646 -11.32 -28.75 9.63
C LYS A 646 -10.78 -29.72 10.67
N PRO A 647 -11.49 -29.98 11.78
CA PRO A 647 -11.00 -30.86 12.82
C PRO A 647 -10.72 -32.25 12.25
N ALA A 648 -9.45 -32.65 12.24
CA ALA A 648 -9.00 -33.91 11.66
C ALA A 648 -9.57 -35.17 12.37
N HIS A 649 -10.15 -35.00 13.56
CA HIS A 649 -10.73 -36.06 14.37
C HIS A 649 -12.15 -36.48 13.99
N LEU A 650 -12.88 -35.68 13.20
CA LEU A 650 -14.20 -36.04 12.71
C LEU A 650 -14.15 -36.27 11.18
N SER A 651 -15.11 -37.04 10.65
CA SER A 651 -15.24 -37.47 9.25
C SER A 651 -15.04 -36.35 8.20
N LYS A 652 -14.82 -36.74 6.93
CA LYS A 652 -14.65 -35.79 5.80
C LYS A 652 -15.77 -34.75 5.64
N ASP A 653 -16.96 -34.96 6.22
CA ASP A 653 -18.09 -34.00 6.20
C ASP A 653 -18.21 -33.15 7.47
N SER A 654 -17.14 -33.04 8.26
CA SER A 654 -17.17 -32.23 9.48
C SER A 654 -17.29 -30.74 9.16
N PRO A 655 -18.12 -30.00 9.93
CA PRO A 655 -18.27 -28.57 9.75
C PRO A 655 -16.95 -27.84 9.99
N VAL A 656 -16.74 -26.77 9.23
CA VAL A 656 -15.62 -25.86 9.42
C VAL A 656 -15.76 -25.13 10.76
N GLN A 657 -14.69 -25.13 11.55
CA GLN A 657 -14.61 -24.44 12.83
C GLN A 657 -13.50 -23.39 12.78
N GLY A 658 -13.60 -22.34 13.59
CA GLY A 658 -12.53 -21.34 13.65
C GLY A 658 -12.98 -20.00 14.20
N HIS A 659 -12.21 -18.97 13.85
CA HIS A 659 -12.49 -17.61 14.25
C HIS A 659 -12.13 -16.61 13.15
N ILE A 660 -12.96 -15.57 13.02
CA ILE A 660 -12.70 -14.40 12.19
C ILE A 660 -12.41 -13.24 13.13
N ARG A 661 -11.25 -12.60 12.99
CA ARG A 661 -10.89 -11.39 13.72
C ARG A 661 -11.06 -10.21 12.78
N ILE A 662 -11.91 -9.26 13.14
CA ILE A 662 -12.17 -8.05 12.36
C ILE A 662 -11.59 -6.88 13.14
N ARG A 663 -10.77 -6.06 12.49
CA ARG A 663 -10.20 -4.84 13.08
C ARG A 663 -10.58 -3.64 12.24
N ALA A 664 -10.95 -2.56 12.91
CA ALA A 664 -11.25 -1.28 12.30
C ALA A 664 -10.85 -0.13 13.22
N LYS A 665 -10.82 1.09 12.67
CA LYS A 665 -10.58 2.31 13.46
C LYS A 665 -11.79 2.69 14.33
N SER A 666 -13.01 2.48 13.82
CA SER A 666 -14.26 2.72 14.55
C SER A 666 -14.80 1.41 15.16
N GLN A 667 -15.31 1.51 16.38
CA GLN A 667 -15.97 0.41 17.08
C GLN A 667 -17.21 -0.06 16.34
N GLY A 668 -18.05 0.87 15.87
CA GLY A 668 -19.31 0.56 15.18
C GLY A 668 -19.08 -0.29 13.93
N MET A 669 -18.02 -0.01 13.17
CA MET A 669 -17.63 -0.78 11.99
C MET A 669 -17.19 -2.21 12.34
N ALA A 670 -16.33 -2.39 13.35
CA ALA A 670 -15.85 -3.72 13.74
C ALA A 670 -16.98 -4.62 14.28
N LEU A 671 -17.92 -4.04 15.03
CA LEU A 671 -19.08 -4.76 15.57
C LEU A 671 -20.09 -5.10 14.46
N SER A 672 -20.49 -4.13 13.66
CA SER A 672 -21.49 -4.30 12.59
C SER A 672 -21.07 -5.36 11.58
N MET A 673 -19.79 -5.36 11.19
CA MET A 673 -19.24 -6.39 10.32
C MET A 673 -19.28 -7.79 10.94
N GLY A 674 -18.99 -7.90 12.24
CA GLY A 674 -19.02 -9.18 12.92
C GLY A 674 -20.44 -9.71 13.12
N ASP A 675 -21.39 -8.84 13.43
CA ASP A 675 -22.81 -9.21 13.56
C ASP A 675 -23.39 -9.70 12.24
N LYS A 676 -23.02 -9.06 11.12
CA LYS A 676 -23.43 -9.53 9.79
C LYS A 676 -22.91 -10.92 9.47
N ILE A 677 -21.63 -11.19 9.79
CA ILE A 677 -21.03 -12.51 9.64
C ILE A 677 -21.73 -13.53 10.55
N ASN A 678 -22.06 -13.18 11.79
CA ASN A 678 -22.81 -14.06 12.70
C ASN A 678 -24.21 -14.39 12.19
N LEU A 679 -24.91 -13.41 11.60
CA LEU A 679 -26.24 -13.60 11.01
C LEU A 679 -26.18 -14.49 9.76
N SER A 680 -25.18 -14.30 8.91
CA SER A 680 -25.05 -15.07 7.66
C SER A 680 -24.60 -16.51 7.90
N GLN A 681 -23.81 -16.78 8.94
CA GLN A 681 -23.47 -18.14 9.34
C GLN A 681 -24.73 -18.99 9.61
N LYS A 682 -25.82 -18.38 10.10
CA LYS A 682 -27.09 -19.06 10.38
C LYS A 682 -28.00 -19.21 9.15
N SER A 683 -27.86 -18.36 8.12
CA SER A 683 -28.76 -18.37 6.96
C SER A 683 -28.50 -19.56 6.03
N ILE A 684 -27.30 -20.13 6.04
CA ILE A 684 -26.94 -21.35 5.29
C ILE A 684 -27.76 -22.57 5.76
N GLY A 685 -28.33 -22.54 6.98
CA GLY A 685 -29.11 -23.64 7.54
C GLY A 685 -30.58 -23.74 7.08
N LYS A 686 -31.10 -22.78 6.31
CA LYS A 686 -32.51 -22.77 5.83
C LYS A 686 -32.63 -23.02 4.32
N GLY A 687 -31.78 -23.90 3.81
CA GLY A 687 -31.84 -24.43 2.45
C GLY A 687 -32.12 -25.93 2.44
N GLN A 688 -33.25 -26.34 3.02
CA GLN A 688 -33.97 -27.56 2.66
C GLN A 688 -35.44 -27.21 2.47
#